data_AF-A0A8J8A1B9-F1
#
_entry.id   AF-A0A8J8A1B9-F1
#
_cell.length_a   1.000
_cell.length_b   1.000
_cell.length_c   1.000
_cell.angle_alpha   90.00
_cell.angle_beta   90.00
_cell.angle_gamma   90.00
#
_symmetry.space_group_name_H-M   'P 1'
#
loop_
_entity.id
_entity.type
_entity.pdbx_description
1 polymer ?
#
loop_
_entity_poly.entity_id
_entity_poly.type
_entity_poly.pdbx_seq_one_letter_code
_entity_poly.pdbx_strand_id
1 'polypeptide(L)'
;MLIIKARGTVPVRVTPEHMVWVVKRIRHKSHYSDGTQVIWWEFEGPEWMTAQELKELVENNKDEKISYMLLQPIPETNVDANKIPLRKETYVANQFGKTKRLHPSLSRTPEFLPLNFETARLIGLWIAEGSATKTGVIQFAIGSHEEELTEFLIETIKKYFPRANVVVTDHQRNRRTVRFCNKRFAEWLRENVGSKAHEKHLPEVLFLNRSREIRLGLLRGLIEGDGYVRRNGANRVNYISYTTVSPTLAYQLQLLIASLGYVSSVQKSVRSPGLGKTRKPVYEVKVSGKSYYSLLDEIGLEVPPKGNRTYNVNMIWNGYLLFKVRSIEEEFYEGEVYNLEVEGDESYSVGFIVHNSAGINLPAFRVIIRDTKRYSNFGWVDIPVLEIQQMMGRAGRPKYDKVGEAIIVARTEDPKKMMDRYVFGKPEKLFSMLANESAFRGQILALITNFGVENFRELINFLEKTFYFYQRSDTSQLEWKAKEIVYFLIENEFIDMDIEDRFIALPFGRRTSQLYIDPLTAKKFKDAFPKLEKNPNPFGIFQLIASTPDMGTLNARRKEMEDYLDMAYEMEEKLYVNIPYWEDYRFQSFLNEVKTAKILLDWINEVPETRIYDTYNIDPGDLYRILELADWLMYSLIELYKLFEPKKDVLDYLRDLHLRLRHGVREELLELVRLPNIGRKRARALYNAGFRTTEDIMRAKVSELLAVEGIGLKVVEGLFRHFGVELPKASKKSTEENRKRRKGTLDDFLK
;
A
#
# COMPACT_ATOMS: atom_id res chain seq x y z
N MET A 1 24.44 -11.36 -31.25
CA MET A 1 23.82 -11.00 -29.95
C MET A 1 24.61 -9.84 -29.36
N LEU A 2 23.96 -8.97 -28.58
CA LEU A 2 24.59 -7.91 -27.79
C LEU A 2 24.66 -8.34 -26.31
N ILE A 3 25.80 -8.06 -25.66
CA ILE A 3 26.02 -8.28 -24.23
C ILE A 3 26.06 -6.92 -23.53
N ILE A 4 25.01 -6.57 -22.80
CA ILE A 4 24.96 -5.34 -22.01
C ILE A 4 25.63 -5.57 -20.65
N LYS A 5 26.73 -4.87 -20.39
CA LYS A 5 27.45 -4.90 -19.12
C LYS A 5 27.15 -3.64 -18.31
N ALA A 6 26.21 -3.72 -17.37
CA ALA A 6 25.98 -2.64 -16.41
C ALA A 6 26.74 -2.86 -15.09
N ARG A 7 27.15 -1.76 -14.44
CA ARG A 7 27.88 -1.81 -13.17
C ARG A 7 27.00 -2.42 -12.09
N GLY A 8 27.36 -3.60 -11.63
CA GLY A 8 26.69 -4.25 -10.51
C GLY A 8 25.51 -5.14 -10.88
N THR A 9 25.40 -5.52 -12.16
CA THR A 9 24.54 -6.61 -12.62
C THR A 9 25.38 -7.72 -13.24
N VAL A 10 24.77 -8.90 -13.38
CA VAL A 10 25.31 -9.94 -14.27
C VAL A 10 25.06 -9.48 -15.72
N PRO A 11 26.01 -9.66 -16.65
CA PRO A 11 25.82 -9.26 -18.05
C PRO A 11 24.56 -9.91 -18.64
N VAL A 12 23.77 -9.10 -19.35
CA VAL A 12 22.53 -9.54 -20.00
C VAL A 12 22.79 -9.69 -21.50
N ARG A 13 22.33 -10.80 -22.08
CA ARG A 13 22.47 -11.09 -23.51
C ARG A 13 21.14 -10.86 -24.20
N VAL A 14 21.12 -10.05 -25.25
CA VAL A 14 19.92 -9.66 -25.99
C VAL A 14 20.19 -9.62 -27.50
N THR A 15 19.14 -9.64 -28.32
CA THR A 15 19.25 -9.31 -29.74
C THR A 15 19.43 -7.79 -29.93
N PRO A 16 19.98 -7.34 -31.08
CA PRO A 16 20.10 -5.90 -31.38
C PRO A 16 18.77 -5.14 -31.27
N GLU A 17 17.68 -5.74 -31.76
CA GLU A 17 16.34 -5.13 -31.76
C GLU A 17 15.63 -5.20 -30.40
N HIS A 18 16.22 -5.82 -29.37
CA HIS A 18 15.54 -5.99 -28.10
C HIS A 18 15.37 -4.65 -27.38
N MET A 19 14.14 -4.31 -27.03
CA MET A 19 13.85 -3.09 -26.28
C MET A 19 14.41 -3.19 -24.86
N VAL A 20 15.18 -2.17 -24.48
CA VAL A 20 15.74 -2.01 -23.14
C VAL A 20 15.23 -0.71 -22.55
N TRP A 21 14.88 -0.77 -21.26
CA TRP A 21 14.35 0.37 -20.55
C TRP A 21 15.49 1.16 -19.91
N VAL A 22 15.65 2.42 -20.30
CA VAL A 22 16.83 3.23 -20.00
C VAL A 22 16.41 4.60 -19.45
N VAL A 23 17.21 5.11 -18.51
CA VAL A 23 17.21 6.52 -18.10
C VAL A 23 18.55 7.13 -18.49
N LYS A 24 18.50 8.27 -19.18
CA LYS A 24 19.67 9.09 -19.45
C LYS A 24 19.93 9.98 -18.24
N ARG A 25 21.14 9.88 -17.70
CA ARG A 25 21.60 10.64 -16.52
C ARG A 25 22.66 11.65 -16.93
N ILE A 26 22.43 12.92 -16.63
CA ILE A 26 23.33 14.03 -16.95
C ILE A 26 23.93 14.59 -15.66
N ARG A 27 25.26 14.68 -15.60
CA ARG A 27 25.99 15.26 -14.47
C ARG A 27 26.16 16.76 -14.64
N HIS A 28 25.63 17.52 -13.69
CA HIS A 28 25.87 18.94 -13.59
C HIS A 28 26.87 19.25 -12.48
N LYS A 29 27.66 20.31 -12.67
CA LYS A 29 28.65 20.77 -11.69
C LYS A 29 28.71 22.30 -11.76
N SER A 30 28.56 22.95 -10.60
CA SER A 30 28.74 24.40 -10.43
C SER A 30 29.76 24.68 -9.34
N HIS A 31 30.44 25.82 -9.47
CA HIS A 31 31.39 26.33 -8.50
C HIS A 31 30.87 27.67 -7.96
N TYR A 32 30.84 27.79 -6.64
CA TYR A 32 30.64 29.08 -5.99
C TYR A 32 31.99 29.80 -5.84
N SER A 33 31.92 31.12 -5.68
CA SER A 33 33.08 32.02 -5.53
C SER A 33 33.93 31.74 -4.28
N ASP A 34 33.38 31.02 -3.30
CA ASP A 34 34.06 30.59 -2.07
C ASP A 34 34.83 29.26 -2.22
N GLY A 35 34.84 28.68 -3.43
CA GLY A 35 35.47 27.40 -3.72
C GLY A 35 34.57 26.18 -3.46
N THR A 36 33.35 26.38 -2.96
CA THR A 36 32.38 25.29 -2.74
C THR A 36 31.86 24.76 -4.07
N GLN A 37 31.86 23.44 -4.23
CA GLN A 37 31.42 22.77 -5.45
C GLN A 37 30.08 22.06 -5.23
N VAL A 38 29.09 22.35 -6.08
CA VAL A 38 27.80 21.64 -6.10
C VAL A 38 27.74 20.73 -7.31
N ILE A 39 27.31 19.49 -7.08
CA ILE A 39 27.04 18.50 -8.13
C ILE A 39 25.59 18.07 -7.98
N TRP A 40 24.82 18.12 -9.06
CA TRP A 40 23.48 17.53 -9.13
C TRP A 40 23.34 16.71 -10.40
N TRP A 41 22.27 15.94 -10.48
CA TRP A 41 21.99 15.04 -11.58
C TRP A 41 20.63 15.38 -12.15
N GLU A 42 20.58 15.49 -13.47
CA GLU A 42 19.33 15.56 -14.23
C GLU A 42 19.07 14.20 -14.86
N PHE A 43 17.80 13.81 -14.91
CA PHE A 43 17.35 12.52 -15.43
C PHE A 43 16.35 12.79 -16.55
N GLU A 44 16.63 12.24 -17.72
CA GLU A 44 15.75 12.23 -18.89
C GLU A 44 15.27 10.78 -19.10
N GLY A 45 13.96 10.61 -19.34
CA GLY A 45 13.30 9.31 -19.41
C GLY A 45 12.37 9.03 -18.21
N PRO A 46 11.96 7.78 -17.99
CA PRO A 46 12.47 6.56 -18.62
C PRO A 46 11.90 6.35 -20.03
N GLU A 47 12.71 5.83 -20.94
CA GLU A 47 12.34 5.59 -22.34
C GLU A 47 12.73 4.17 -22.77
N TRP A 48 11.99 3.63 -23.73
CA TRP A 48 12.32 2.37 -24.39
C TRP A 48 13.19 2.68 -25.60
N MET A 49 14.27 1.92 -25.76
CA MET A 49 15.15 1.99 -26.93
C MET A 49 15.69 0.61 -27.26
N THR A 50 16.07 0.36 -28.52
CA THR A 50 16.67 -0.92 -28.89
C THR A 50 18.05 -1.07 -28.25
N ALA A 51 18.49 -2.31 -28.04
CA ALA A 51 19.83 -2.57 -27.54
C ALA A 51 20.92 -2.07 -28.51
N GLN A 52 20.62 -2.03 -29.81
CA GLN A 52 21.46 -1.46 -30.86
C GLN A 52 21.60 0.07 -30.74
N GLU A 53 20.49 0.80 -30.59
CA GLU A 53 20.51 2.25 -30.35
C GLU A 53 21.28 2.58 -29.07
N LEU A 54 21.05 1.84 -27.99
CA LEU A 54 21.79 2.01 -26.75
C LEU A 54 23.29 1.78 -26.94
N LYS A 55 23.68 0.78 -27.74
CA LYS A 55 25.09 0.51 -28.08
C LYS A 55 25.71 1.71 -28.79
N GLU A 56 25.06 2.20 -29.84
CA GLU A 56 25.54 3.36 -30.62
C GLU A 56 25.67 4.60 -29.73
N LEU A 57 24.70 4.86 -28.85
CA LEU A 57 24.76 5.98 -27.91
C LEU A 57 25.87 5.81 -26.86
N VAL A 58 26.16 4.58 -26.42
CA VAL A 58 27.26 4.32 -25.45
C VAL A 58 28.63 4.42 -26.14
N GLU A 59 28.75 4.00 -27.40
CA GLU A 59 30.00 4.03 -28.18
C GLU A 59 30.34 5.43 -28.70
N ASN A 60 29.34 6.19 -29.16
CA ASN A 60 29.53 7.51 -29.76
C ASN A 60 29.65 8.64 -28.73
N ASN A 61 29.22 8.41 -27.48
CA ASN A 61 29.21 9.44 -26.45
C ASN A 61 30.60 9.62 -25.81
N LYS A 62 31.26 10.73 -26.17
CA LYS A 62 32.56 11.13 -25.61
C LYS A 62 32.43 12.03 -24.36
N ASP A 63 31.22 12.42 -23.96
CA ASP A 63 31.02 13.28 -22.79
C ASP A 63 30.87 12.44 -21.50
N GLU A 64 31.88 12.51 -20.64
CA GLU A 64 31.91 11.82 -19.34
C GLU A 64 30.78 12.27 -18.38
N LYS A 65 30.07 13.36 -18.67
CA LYS A 65 28.93 13.85 -17.88
C LYS A 65 27.66 13.04 -18.12
N ILE A 66 27.52 12.40 -19.28
CA ILE A 66 26.32 11.65 -19.64
C ILE A 66 26.52 10.17 -19.31
N SER A 67 25.48 9.50 -18.84
CA SER A 67 25.49 8.07 -18.56
C SER A 67 24.12 7.48 -18.79
N TYR A 68 24.05 6.37 -19.51
CA TYR A 68 22.83 5.59 -19.65
C TYR A 68 22.72 4.58 -18.51
N MET A 69 21.54 4.49 -17.91
CA MET A 69 21.26 3.66 -16.73
C MET A 69 20.14 2.67 -17.06
N LEU A 70 20.38 1.37 -16.85
CA LEU A 70 19.31 0.36 -16.90
C LEU A 70 18.45 0.47 -15.64
N LEU A 71 17.12 0.33 -15.81
CA LEU A 71 16.19 0.30 -14.70
C LEU A 71 15.90 -1.14 -14.27
N GLN A 72 15.87 -1.37 -12.96
CA GLN A 72 15.29 -2.56 -12.37
C GLN A 72 14.21 -2.17 -11.35
N PRO A 73 12.94 -2.56 -11.55
CA PRO A 73 11.87 -2.22 -10.62
C PRO A 73 12.11 -2.86 -9.25
N ILE A 74 11.89 -2.09 -8.20
CA ILE A 74 11.92 -2.57 -6.82
C ILE A 74 10.53 -3.12 -6.51
N PRO A 75 10.40 -4.39 -6.08
CA PRO A 75 9.10 -4.98 -5.81
C PRO A 75 8.42 -4.27 -4.65
N GLU A 76 7.11 -4.07 -4.79
CA GLU A 76 6.29 -3.54 -3.71
C GLU A 76 6.25 -4.49 -2.52
N THR A 77 6.32 -3.93 -1.32
CA THR A 77 6.28 -4.70 -0.07
C THR A 77 4.84 -4.79 0.40
N ASN A 78 4.10 -5.74 -0.15
CA ASN A 78 2.64 -5.85 0.02
C ASN A 78 2.20 -6.97 0.98
N VAL A 79 3.11 -7.80 1.51
CA VAL A 79 2.75 -8.93 2.39
C VAL A 79 2.58 -8.47 3.84
N ASP A 80 1.38 -8.64 4.39
CA ASP A 80 1.03 -8.26 5.76
C ASP A 80 0.89 -9.50 6.65
N ALA A 81 2.02 -10.09 7.04
CA ALA A 81 2.05 -11.28 7.88
C ALA A 81 2.84 -11.00 9.16
N ASN A 82 2.17 -11.21 10.30
CA ASN A 82 2.74 -11.05 11.63
C ASN A 82 3.02 -12.38 12.34
N LYS A 83 2.71 -13.51 11.70
CA LYS A 83 2.93 -14.86 12.23
C LYS A 83 2.89 -15.92 11.13
N ILE A 84 3.59 -17.02 11.36
CA ILE A 84 3.57 -18.24 10.56
C ILE A 84 2.71 -19.28 11.28
N PRO A 85 1.64 -19.82 10.65
CA PRO A 85 0.85 -20.88 11.25
C PRO A 85 1.64 -22.20 11.30
N LEU A 86 1.72 -22.78 12.50
CA LEU A 86 2.46 -24.01 12.75
C LEU A 86 1.57 -25.17 13.24
N ARG A 87 0.34 -24.94 13.71
CA ARG A 87 -0.61 -26.03 14.03
C ARG A 87 -1.56 -26.33 12.87
N LYS A 88 -1.86 -27.62 12.69
CA LYS A 88 -2.98 -28.16 11.89
C LYS A 88 -3.61 -29.31 12.66
N GLU A 89 -4.94 -29.41 12.69
CA GLU A 89 -5.63 -30.52 13.37
C GLU A 89 -5.12 -31.87 12.86
N THR A 90 -4.44 -32.59 13.75
CA THR A 90 -3.80 -33.88 13.45
C THR A 90 -4.34 -34.87 14.47
N TYR A 91 -5.05 -35.90 14.03
CA TYR A 91 -5.71 -36.85 14.92
C TYR A 91 -4.87 -38.10 15.17
N VAL A 92 -4.99 -38.69 16.36
CA VAL A 92 -4.39 -39.99 16.70
C VAL A 92 -5.01 -41.05 15.80
N ALA A 93 -4.19 -41.81 15.08
CA ALA A 93 -4.64 -42.99 14.35
C ALA A 93 -4.48 -44.23 15.22
N ASN A 94 -5.46 -45.12 15.22
CA ASN A 94 -5.36 -46.46 15.80
C ASN A 94 -5.61 -47.52 14.71
N GLN A 95 -5.57 -48.80 15.10
CA GLN A 95 -5.77 -49.94 14.18
C GLN A 95 -7.15 -49.98 13.50
N PHE A 96 -8.10 -49.14 13.91
CA PHE A 96 -9.44 -49.02 13.34
C PHE A 96 -9.65 -47.69 12.57
N GLY A 97 -8.61 -46.86 12.41
CA GLY A 97 -8.66 -45.61 11.63
C GLY A 97 -8.31 -44.34 12.42
N LYS A 98 -8.61 -43.16 11.85
CA LYS A 98 -8.41 -41.86 12.51
C LYS A 98 -9.41 -41.72 13.66
N THR A 99 -8.90 -41.61 14.89
CA THR A 99 -9.75 -41.32 16.05
C THR A 99 -10.17 -39.84 16.04
N LYS A 100 -11.18 -39.48 16.85
CA LYS A 100 -11.53 -38.06 17.08
C LYS A 100 -10.58 -37.34 18.05
N ARG A 101 -9.56 -38.03 18.58
CA ARG A 101 -8.64 -37.49 19.59
C ARG A 101 -7.45 -36.83 18.91
N LEU A 102 -7.15 -35.58 19.25
CA LEU A 102 -5.98 -34.87 18.71
C LEU A 102 -4.67 -35.53 19.15
N HIS A 103 -3.69 -35.56 18.26
CA HIS A 103 -2.37 -36.14 18.51
C HIS A 103 -1.63 -35.36 19.61
N PRO A 104 -1.07 -36.01 20.65
CA PRO A 104 -0.47 -35.31 21.80
C PRO A 104 0.65 -34.32 21.43
N SER A 105 1.34 -34.53 20.30
CA SER A 105 2.38 -33.60 19.80
C SER A 105 1.85 -32.22 19.39
N LEU A 106 0.53 -32.06 19.18
CA LEU A 106 -0.10 -30.76 18.93
C LEU A 106 0.10 -29.81 20.11
N SER A 107 0.00 -30.33 21.33
CA SER A 107 0.25 -29.55 22.53
C SER A 107 1.69 -29.01 22.55
N ARG A 108 2.66 -29.72 21.97
CA ARG A 108 4.09 -29.36 22.00
C ARG A 108 4.50 -28.35 20.92
N THR A 109 3.69 -28.19 19.88
CA THR A 109 3.95 -27.22 18.79
C THR A 109 3.23 -25.93 19.14
N PRO A 110 3.87 -24.74 19.05
CA PRO A 110 3.12 -23.49 19.16
C PRO A 110 2.12 -23.38 18.02
N GLU A 111 1.01 -22.68 18.25
CA GLU A 111 -0.02 -22.50 17.23
C GLU A 111 0.48 -21.68 16.05
N PHE A 112 1.26 -20.64 16.36
CA PHE A 112 1.91 -19.77 15.41
C PHE A 112 3.33 -19.46 15.89
N LEU A 113 4.25 -19.25 14.95
CA LEU A 113 5.50 -18.55 15.20
C LEU A 113 5.27 -17.07 14.88
N PRO A 114 5.36 -16.14 15.83
CA PRO A 114 5.26 -14.72 15.50
C PRO A 114 6.33 -14.33 14.47
N LEU A 115 6.04 -13.32 13.67
CA LEU A 115 6.98 -12.66 12.76
C LEU A 115 7.29 -11.27 13.32
N ASN A 116 8.55 -11.08 13.66
CA ASN A 116 9.20 -9.88 14.19
C ASN A 116 10.69 -9.92 13.82
N PHE A 117 11.49 -8.94 14.25
CA PHE A 117 12.93 -8.95 13.99
C PHE A 117 13.60 -10.27 14.37
N GLU A 118 13.39 -10.77 15.60
CA GLU A 118 14.06 -11.95 16.14
C GLU A 118 13.74 -13.23 15.35
N THR A 119 12.46 -13.48 15.06
CA THR A 119 12.02 -14.68 14.33
C THR A 119 12.35 -14.59 12.84
N ALA A 120 12.35 -13.40 12.25
CA ALA A 120 12.84 -13.18 10.89
C ALA A 120 14.37 -13.39 10.81
N ARG A 121 15.12 -12.92 11.82
CA ARG A 121 16.56 -13.18 11.99
C ARG A 121 16.84 -14.66 12.15
N LEU A 122 16.05 -15.39 12.95
CA LEU A 122 16.14 -16.85 13.06
C LEU A 122 15.94 -17.55 11.71
N ILE A 123 14.97 -17.11 10.91
CA ILE A 123 14.72 -17.68 9.57
C ILE A 123 15.83 -17.27 8.58
N GLY A 124 16.34 -16.04 8.66
CA GLY A 124 17.53 -15.60 7.91
C GLY A 124 18.74 -16.47 8.19
N LEU A 125 19.00 -16.76 9.46
CA LEU A 125 20.05 -17.69 9.90
C LEU A 125 19.77 -19.12 9.42
N TRP A 126 18.51 -19.54 9.32
CA TRP A 126 18.18 -20.84 8.74
C TRP A 126 18.43 -20.87 7.23
N ILE A 127 18.11 -19.79 6.51
CA ILE A 127 18.42 -19.66 5.08
C ILE A 127 19.93 -19.72 4.85
N ALA A 128 20.74 -19.18 5.75
CA ALA A 128 22.19 -19.35 5.68
C ALA A 128 22.63 -20.76 6.10
N GLU A 129 22.49 -21.07 7.39
CA GLU A 129 23.16 -22.19 8.08
C GLU A 129 22.24 -23.37 8.46
N GLY A 130 20.97 -23.28 8.07
CA GLY A 130 19.92 -24.21 8.47
C GLY A 130 19.78 -25.44 7.57
N SER A 131 19.39 -26.54 8.21
CA SER A 131 18.87 -27.75 7.55
C SER A 131 17.71 -28.35 8.36
N ALA A 132 16.87 -29.16 7.71
CA ALA A 132 15.75 -29.81 8.37
C ALA A 132 15.50 -31.23 7.82
N THR A 133 15.20 -32.17 8.72
CA THR A 133 14.84 -33.55 8.35
C THR A 133 13.33 -33.72 8.19
N LYS A 134 12.90 -34.79 7.48
CA LYS A 134 11.47 -35.15 7.38
C LYS A 134 10.84 -35.53 8.73
N THR A 135 11.64 -35.93 9.71
CA THR A 135 11.18 -36.29 11.06
C THR A 135 10.94 -35.07 11.95
N GLY A 136 11.35 -33.87 11.51
CA GLY A 136 11.10 -32.62 12.22
C GLY A 136 12.27 -32.06 13.00
N VAL A 137 13.46 -32.62 12.83
CA VAL A 137 14.68 -32.09 13.44
C VAL A 137 15.14 -30.89 12.61
N ILE A 138 15.29 -29.75 13.26
CA ILE A 138 15.81 -28.51 12.70
C ILE A 138 17.19 -28.29 13.31
N GLN A 139 18.17 -28.02 12.46
CA GLN A 139 19.57 -27.87 12.86
C GLN A 139 20.17 -26.63 12.21
N PHE A 140 20.88 -25.84 13.01
CA PHE A 140 21.78 -24.78 12.58
C PHE A 140 23.22 -25.26 12.76
N ALA A 141 24.05 -25.11 11.73
CA ALA A 141 25.48 -25.45 11.80
C ALA A 141 26.29 -24.14 11.78
N ILE A 142 26.80 -23.72 12.93
CA ILE A 142 27.51 -22.45 13.10
C ILE A 142 28.94 -22.69 13.62
N GLY A 143 29.77 -21.65 13.66
CA GLY A 143 31.10 -21.70 14.25
C GLY A 143 31.04 -21.84 15.77
N SER A 144 31.94 -22.63 16.36
CA SER A 144 31.99 -22.80 17.83
C SER A 144 32.41 -21.55 18.59
N HIS A 145 32.97 -20.56 17.88
CA HIS A 145 33.40 -19.26 18.41
C HIS A 145 32.27 -18.19 18.36
N GLU A 146 31.14 -18.50 17.72
CA GLU A 146 30.01 -17.57 17.57
C GLU A 146 29.09 -17.68 18.79
N GLU A 147 29.59 -17.27 19.96
CA GLU A 147 28.90 -17.42 21.24
C GLU A 147 27.63 -16.57 21.33
N GLU A 148 27.68 -15.29 20.91
CA GLU A 148 26.51 -14.41 20.87
C GLU A 148 25.39 -14.95 19.96
N LEU A 149 25.78 -15.53 18.81
CA LEU A 149 24.83 -16.13 17.88
C LEU A 149 24.22 -17.42 18.46
N THR A 150 25.05 -18.20 19.15
CA THR A 150 24.61 -19.41 19.86
C THR A 150 23.58 -19.07 20.92
N GLU A 151 23.85 -18.04 21.74
CA GLU A 151 22.95 -17.57 22.79
C GLU A 151 21.63 -17.08 22.21
N PHE A 152 21.70 -16.21 21.19
CA PHE A 152 20.51 -15.74 20.46
C PHE A 152 19.63 -16.90 19.96
N LEU A 153 20.23 -17.93 19.34
CA LEU A 153 19.49 -19.10 18.86
C LEU A 153 18.81 -19.85 20.02
N ILE A 154 19.52 -20.09 21.12
CA ILE A 154 18.99 -20.83 22.28
C ILE A 154 17.82 -20.07 22.91
N GLU A 155 18.00 -18.79 23.19
CA GLU A 155 16.99 -17.94 23.82
C GLU A 155 15.76 -17.80 22.94
N THR A 156 15.96 -17.49 21.66
CA THR A 156 14.87 -17.34 20.68
C THR A 156 14.10 -18.65 20.53
N ILE A 157 14.79 -19.79 20.41
CA ILE A 157 14.11 -21.09 20.29
C ILE A 157 13.35 -21.41 21.57
N LYS A 158 13.91 -21.19 22.77
CA LYS A 158 13.20 -21.43 24.03
C LYS A 158 11.99 -20.51 24.20
N LYS A 159 12.11 -19.24 23.80
CA LYS A 159 11.04 -18.24 23.85
C LYS A 159 9.85 -18.65 22.99
N TYR A 160 10.09 -19.01 21.73
CA TYR A 160 9.01 -19.30 20.77
C TYR A 160 8.62 -20.78 20.68
N PHE A 161 9.47 -21.68 21.18
CA PHE A 161 9.23 -23.11 21.25
C PHE A 161 9.52 -23.65 22.67
N PRO A 162 8.77 -23.22 23.70
CA PRO A 162 9.09 -23.51 25.11
C PRO A 162 9.03 -25.00 25.48
N ARG A 163 8.39 -25.83 24.65
CA ARG A 163 8.29 -27.29 24.82
C ARG A 163 9.32 -28.06 23.99
N ALA A 164 10.16 -27.37 23.23
CA ALA A 164 11.23 -27.98 22.46
C ALA A 164 12.47 -28.15 23.32
N ASN A 165 13.04 -29.35 23.30
CA ASN A 165 14.36 -29.56 23.89
C ASN A 165 15.42 -29.05 22.91
N VAL A 166 16.18 -28.04 23.32
CA VAL A 166 17.29 -27.47 22.54
C VAL A 166 18.57 -28.17 22.95
N VAL A 167 19.24 -28.80 21.99
CA VAL A 167 20.51 -29.49 22.20
C VAL A 167 21.61 -28.74 21.46
N VAL A 168 22.65 -28.37 22.19
CA VAL A 168 23.87 -27.79 21.63
C VAL A 168 24.94 -28.86 21.64
N THR A 169 25.69 -29.01 20.56
CA THR A 169 26.77 -29.99 20.48
C THR A 169 27.94 -29.40 19.70
N ASP A 170 29.10 -29.42 20.32
CA ASP A 170 30.36 -29.04 19.68
C ASP A 170 31.00 -30.26 19.03
N HIS A 171 31.46 -30.07 17.80
CA HIS A 171 32.12 -31.08 16.98
C HIS A 171 33.56 -30.66 16.69
N GLN A 172 34.34 -31.60 16.16
CA GLN A 172 35.68 -31.29 15.65
C GLN A 172 35.64 -30.20 14.56
N ARG A 173 36.74 -29.45 14.41
CA ARG A 173 36.93 -28.36 13.42
C ARG A 173 36.05 -27.13 13.68
N ASN A 174 35.96 -26.69 14.94
CA ASN A 174 35.29 -25.45 15.34
C ASN A 174 33.82 -25.35 14.86
N ARG A 175 33.12 -26.48 14.81
CA ARG A 175 31.72 -26.53 14.36
C ARG A 175 30.81 -26.80 15.54
N ARG A 176 29.83 -25.93 15.76
CA ARG A 176 28.76 -26.10 16.73
C ARG A 176 27.44 -26.37 16.01
N THR A 177 26.65 -27.26 16.57
CA THR A 177 25.28 -27.50 16.09
C THR A 177 24.28 -27.19 17.17
N VAL A 178 23.35 -26.29 16.87
CA VAL A 178 22.16 -26.02 17.70
C VAL A 178 20.97 -26.72 17.04
N ARG A 179 20.37 -27.68 17.74
CA ARG A 179 19.27 -28.50 17.20
C ARG A 179 18.08 -28.51 18.14
N PHE A 180 16.90 -28.52 17.55
CA PHE A 180 15.64 -28.77 18.26
C PHE A 180 14.67 -29.51 17.34
N CYS A 181 13.62 -30.09 17.91
CA CYS A 181 12.63 -30.83 17.14
C CYS A 181 11.30 -30.07 17.10
N ASN A 182 10.91 -29.65 15.90
CA ASN A 182 9.58 -29.16 15.61
C ASN A 182 9.18 -29.55 14.18
N LYS A 183 8.37 -30.60 14.04
CA LYS A 183 7.99 -31.15 12.74
C LYS A 183 7.31 -30.14 11.83
N ARG A 184 6.47 -29.26 12.38
CA ARG A 184 5.66 -28.33 11.58
C ARG A 184 6.47 -27.15 11.10
N PHE A 185 7.34 -26.60 11.95
CA PHE A 185 8.25 -25.56 11.50
C PHE A 185 9.27 -26.10 10.48
N ALA A 186 9.74 -27.34 10.65
CA ALA A 186 10.61 -28.01 9.68
C ALA A 186 9.93 -28.27 8.32
N GLU A 187 8.63 -28.55 8.30
CA GLU A 187 7.82 -28.63 7.07
C GLU A 187 7.70 -27.25 6.43
N TRP A 188 7.32 -26.23 7.20
CA TRP A 188 7.17 -24.87 6.73
C TRP A 188 8.45 -24.31 6.09
N LEU A 189 9.61 -24.50 6.73
CA LEU A 189 10.91 -24.06 6.20
C LEU A 189 11.23 -24.73 4.85
N ARG A 190 11.01 -26.04 4.72
CA ARG A 190 11.27 -26.75 3.45
C ARG A 190 10.34 -26.32 2.32
N GLU A 191 9.08 -26.01 2.65
CA GLU A 191 8.07 -25.59 1.67
C GLU A 191 8.28 -24.15 1.18
N ASN A 192 8.71 -23.24 2.06
CA ASN A 192 8.74 -21.80 1.77
C ASN A 192 10.14 -21.24 1.51
N VAL A 193 11.19 -22.01 1.81
CA VAL A 193 12.58 -21.59 1.61
C VAL A 193 13.32 -22.56 0.69
N GLY A 194 13.02 -23.86 0.75
CA GLY A 194 13.71 -24.91 -0.01
C GLY A 194 14.65 -25.77 0.85
N SER A 195 15.12 -26.88 0.30
CA SER A 195 15.85 -27.92 1.06
C SER A 195 17.34 -28.04 0.71
N LYS A 196 17.74 -27.61 -0.48
CA LYS A 196 19.14 -27.62 -0.95
C LYS A 196 19.63 -26.21 -1.20
N ALA A 197 20.94 -25.97 -1.05
CA ALA A 197 21.53 -24.63 -1.20
C ALA A 197 21.22 -23.91 -2.52
N HIS A 198 21.06 -24.64 -3.64
CA HIS A 198 20.73 -24.06 -4.96
C HIS A 198 19.22 -23.87 -5.19
N GLU A 199 18.38 -24.46 -4.32
CA GLU A 199 16.92 -24.30 -4.32
C GLU A 199 16.47 -23.23 -3.31
N LYS A 200 17.39 -22.78 -2.44
CA LYS A 200 17.09 -21.77 -1.41
C LYS A 200 16.60 -20.48 -2.08
N HIS A 201 15.54 -19.90 -1.53
CA HIS A 201 14.96 -18.63 -1.92
C HIS A 201 14.40 -17.93 -0.69
N LEU A 202 14.21 -16.62 -0.75
CA LEU A 202 13.57 -15.91 0.34
C LEU A 202 12.07 -16.23 0.33
N PRO A 203 11.48 -16.59 1.49
CA PRO A 203 10.06 -16.81 1.57
C PRO A 203 9.35 -15.46 1.38
N GLU A 204 8.36 -15.41 0.49
CA GLU A 204 7.63 -14.17 0.16
C GLU A 204 7.07 -13.47 1.41
N VAL A 205 6.68 -14.27 2.41
CA VAL A 205 6.16 -13.79 3.70
C VAL A 205 7.14 -12.96 4.51
N LEU A 206 8.45 -13.09 4.26
CA LEU A 206 9.49 -12.26 4.89
C LEU A 206 10.05 -11.26 3.89
N PHE A 207 10.31 -11.67 2.65
CA PHE A 207 10.92 -10.86 1.60
C PHE A 207 10.07 -9.66 1.18
N LEU A 208 8.79 -9.89 0.91
CA LEU A 208 7.83 -8.85 0.50
C LEU A 208 7.06 -8.31 1.71
N ASN A 209 7.51 -8.62 2.93
CA ASN A 209 6.82 -8.21 4.14
C ASN A 209 6.80 -6.69 4.28
N ARG A 210 5.62 -6.12 4.54
CA ARG A 210 5.42 -4.69 4.78
C ARG A 210 6.33 -4.17 5.89
N SER A 211 6.50 -4.96 6.95
CA SER A 211 7.36 -4.60 8.07
C SER A 211 8.82 -4.50 7.62
N ARG A 212 9.34 -3.28 7.71
CA ARG A 212 10.75 -2.98 7.52
C ARG A 212 11.59 -3.75 8.53
N GLU A 213 11.15 -3.81 9.78
CA GLU A 213 11.80 -4.56 10.87
C GLU A 213 11.94 -6.06 10.56
N ILE A 214 10.90 -6.72 10.03
CA ILE A 214 10.97 -8.14 9.62
C ILE A 214 11.99 -8.32 8.49
N ARG A 215 11.96 -7.43 7.49
CA ARG A 215 12.91 -7.46 6.38
C ARG A 215 14.36 -7.20 6.85
N LEU A 216 14.55 -6.29 7.79
CA LEU A 216 15.84 -6.03 8.44
C LEU A 216 16.29 -7.22 9.27
N GLY A 217 15.41 -7.87 10.02
CA GLY A 217 15.71 -9.08 10.79
C GLY A 217 16.11 -10.23 9.88
N LEU A 218 15.34 -10.49 8.81
CA LEU A 218 15.69 -11.44 7.77
C LEU A 218 17.08 -11.16 7.18
N LEU A 219 17.34 -9.91 6.79
CA LEU A 219 18.61 -9.48 6.24
C LEU A 219 19.76 -9.62 7.25
N ARG A 220 19.54 -9.26 8.53
CA ARG A 220 20.50 -9.43 9.62
C ARG A 220 20.89 -10.90 9.78
N GLY A 221 19.91 -11.80 9.81
CA GLY A 221 20.17 -13.24 9.92
C GLY A 221 20.92 -13.81 8.72
N LEU A 222 20.62 -13.35 7.50
CA LEU A 222 21.38 -13.73 6.30
C LEU A 222 22.84 -13.25 6.38
N ILE A 223 23.05 -12.00 6.82
CA ILE A 223 24.38 -11.40 6.92
C ILE A 223 25.22 -12.05 8.03
N GLU A 224 24.61 -12.42 9.15
CA GLU A 224 25.32 -13.07 10.26
C GLU A 224 25.69 -14.52 10.00
N GLY A 225 24.90 -15.25 9.20
CA GLY A 225 25.23 -16.62 8.81
C GLY A 225 26.24 -16.66 7.67
N ASP A 226 25.79 -16.34 6.45
CA ASP A 226 26.57 -16.51 5.21
C ASP A 226 27.20 -15.19 4.71
N GLY A 227 26.99 -14.09 5.43
CA GLY A 227 27.51 -12.78 5.07
C GLY A 227 28.94 -12.55 5.58
N TYR A 228 29.66 -11.69 4.87
CA TYR A 228 30.98 -11.22 5.25
C TYR A 228 30.97 -9.69 5.29
N VAL A 229 31.24 -9.13 6.47
CA VAL A 229 31.37 -7.69 6.68
C VAL A 229 32.85 -7.34 6.70
N ARG A 230 33.31 -6.66 5.65
CA ARG A 230 34.70 -6.24 5.57
C ARG A 230 34.94 -4.99 6.38
N ARG A 231 35.70 -5.12 7.47
CA ARG A 231 36.08 -4.01 8.36
C ARG A 231 37.52 -3.50 8.15
N ASN A 232 38.36 -4.26 7.44
CA ASN A 232 39.79 -3.97 7.32
C ASN A 232 40.13 -3.13 6.08
N GLY A 233 40.45 -1.86 6.31
CA GLY A 233 41.43 -1.11 5.52
C GLY A 233 41.14 0.39 5.40
N ALA A 234 41.93 1.22 6.08
CA ALA A 234 42.00 2.67 5.84
C ALA A 234 42.20 3.02 4.34
N ASN A 235 42.74 2.08 3.54
CA ASN A 235 43.03 2.24 2.12
C ASN A 235 42.22 1.33 1.16
N ARG A 236 41.18 0.62 1.62
CA ARG A 236 40.39 -0.28 0.75
C ARG A 236 38.87 -0.08 0.95
N VAL A 237 38.08 -0.49 -0.05
CA VAL A 237 36.62 -0.30 -0.03
C VAL A 237 35.98 -1.27 0.98
N ASN A 238 35.24 -0.73 1.95
CA ASN A 238 34.39 -1.52 2.85
C ASN A 238 33.12 -1.98 2.14
N TYR A 239 32.69 -3.21 2.43
CA TYR A 239 31.48 -3.79 1.87
C TYR A 239 30.91 -4.89 2.75
N ILE A 240 29.61 -5.13 2.61
CA ILE A 240 28.93 -6.37 3.01
C ILE A 240 28.86 -7.24 1.75
N SER A 241 29.27 -8.50 1.85
CA SER A 241 29.10 -9.49 0.77
C SER A 241 28.33 -10.70 1.26
N TYR A 242 27.33 -11.14 0.51
CA TYR A 242 26.62 -12.41 0.74
C TYR A 242 26.81 -13.32 -0.47
N THR A 243 27.22 -14.57 -0.25
CA THR A 243 27.59 -15.49 -1.33
C THR A 243 26.65 -16.70 -1.37
N THR A 244 26.09 -17.01 -2.54
CA THR A 244 25.18 -18.16 -2.70
C THR A 244 25.33 -18.83 -4.07
N VAL A 245 24.95 -20.11 -4.15
CA VAL A 245 24.83 -20.85 -5.41
C VAL A 245 23.41 -20.80 -6.00
N SER A 246 22.45 -20.19 -5.29
CA SER A 246 21.09 -19.95 -5.78
C SER A 246 20.99 -18.59 -6.48
N PRO A 247 20.77 -18.53 -7.80
CA PRO A 247 20.54 -17.26 -8.50
C PRO A 247 19.29 -16.55 -8.00
N THR A 248 18.21 -17.30 -7.71
CA THR A 248 16.95 -16.76 -7.19
C THR A 248 17.17 -16.03 -5.88
N LEU A 249 17.89 -16.65 -4.94
CA LEU A 249 18.22 -16.02 -3.66
C LEU A 249 19.08 -14.76 -3.84
N ALA A 250 20.06 -14.78 -4.74
CA ALA A 250 20.92 -13.62 -4.98
C ALA A 250 20.13 -12.40 -5.49
N TYR A 251 19.25 -12.59 -6.48
CA TYR A 251 18.43 -11.50 -7.00
C TYR A 251 17.34 -11.07 -6.01
N GLN A 252 16.70 -12.01 -5.29
CA GLN A 252 15.75 -11.66 -4.23
C GLN A 252 16.43 -10.89 -3.10
N LEU A 253 17.67 -11.22 -2.74
CA LEU A 253 18.45 -10.47 -1.76
C LEU A 253 18.79 -9.06 -2.27
N GLN A 254 19.18 -8.91 -3.54
CA GLN A 254 19.37 -7.58 -4.14
C GLN A 254 18.11 -6.74 -4.06
N LEU A 255 16.95 -7.32 -4.39
CA LEU A 255 15.65 -6.66 -4.30
C LEU A 255 15.23 -6.40 -2.85
N LEU A 256 15.58 -7.28 -1.89
CA LEU A 256 15.34 -7.08 -0.46
C LEU A 256 16.08 -5.85 0.02
N ILE A 257 17.38 -5.75 -0.32
CA ILE A 257 18.22 -4.61 0.02
C ILE A 257 17.70 -3.34 -0.67
N ALA A 258 17.27 -3.41 -1.93
CA ALA A 258 16.67 -2.28 -2.64
C ALA A 258 15.34 -1.83 -2.02
N SER A 259 14.50 -2.76 -1.59
CA SER A 259 13.24 -2.48 -0.89
C SER A 259 13.46 -1.81 0.47
N LEU A 260 14.66 -1.92 1.04
CA LEU A 260 15.09 -1.24 2.25
C LEU A 260 15.69 0.15 1.96
N GLY A 261 15.75 0.58 0.70
CA GLY A 261 16.31 1.88 0.29
C GLY A 261 17.83 1.84 0.08
N TYR A 262 18.42 0.65 -0.01
CA TYR A 262 19.86 0.48 -0.13
C TYR A 262 20.27 -0.08 -1.49
N VAL A 263 21.44 0.35 -1.97
CA VAL A 263 21.96 -0.04 -3.27
C VAL A 263 22.91 -1.22 -3.11
N SER A 264 22.64 -2.29 -3.86
CA SER A 264 23.51 -3.46 -3.93
C SER A 264 23.85 -3.84 -5.37
N SER A 265 24.86 -4.70 -5.51
CA SER A 265 25.32 -5.23 -6.79
C SER A 265 25.38 -6.75 -6.75
N VAL A 266 25.10 -7.42 -7.87
CA VAL A 266 25.23 -8.87 -8.02
C VAL A 266 26.35 -9.18 -8.99
N GLN A 267 27.26 -10.06 -8.58
CA GLN A 267 28.37 -10.56 -9.39
C GLN A 267 28.26 -12.08 -9.52
N LYS A 268 28.59 -12.62 -10.70
CA LYS A 268 28.65 -14.07 -10.96
C LYS A 268 30.09 -14.48 -11.17
N SER A 269 30.53 -15.52 -10.47
CA SER A 269 31.85 -16.14 -10.64
C SER A 269 31.71 -17.64 -10.89
N VAL A 270 32.63 -18.20 -11.68
CA VAL A 270 32.77 -19.65 -11.89
C VAL A 270 34.16 -20.03 -11.38
N ARG A 271 34.24 -20.94 -10.41
CA ARG A 271 35.53 -21.34 -9.83
C ARG A 271 36.33 -22.15 -10.86
N SER A 272 37.63 -21.86 -10.99
CA SER A 272 38.57 -22.65 -11.80
C SER A 272 38.68 -24.10 -11.27
N PRO A 273 39.00 -25.08 -12.13
CA PRO A 273 39.01 -26.49 -11.75
C PRO A 273 39.96 -26.80 -10.58
N GLY A 274 39.45 -27.51 -9.58
CA GLY A 274 40.23 -28.21 -8.57
C GLY A 274 39.56 -29.56 -8.25
N LEU A 275 40.34 -30.57 -7.86
CA LEU A 275 39.84 -31.94 -7.65
C LEU A 275 38.63 -31.95 -6.69
N GLY A 276 37.49 -32.41 -7.20
CA GLY A 276 36.38 -32.90 -6.38
C GLY A 276 35.28 -31.92 -5.94
N LYS A 277 35.17 -30.69 -6.48
CA LYS A 277 34.05 -29.79 -6.16
C LYS A 277 33.26 -29.37 -7.41
N THR A 278 31.94 -29.50 -7.33
CA THR A 278 30.95 -29.22 -8.39
C THR A 278 31.13 -27.85 -9.08
N ARG A 279 31.04 -27.85 -10.42
CA ARG A 279 31.20 -26.73 -11.39
C ARG A 279 30.09 -25.65 -11.34
N LYS A 280 29.37 -25.49 -10.23
CA LYS A 280 28.20 -24.58 -10.20
C LYS A 280 28.63 -23.12 -10.07
N PRO A 281 28.01 -22.18 -10.82
CA PRO A 281 28.28 -20.75 -10.67
C PRO A 281 27.91 -20.27 -9.27
N VAL A 282 28.67 -19.31 -8.77
CA VAL A 282 28.46 -18.66 -7.47
C VAL A 282 28.08 -17.20 -7.70
N TYR A 283 27.06 -16.74 -7.01
CA TYR A 283 26.56 -15.38 -7.03
C TYR A 283 26.94 -14.67 -5.74
N GLU A 284 27.46 -13.46 -5.86
CA GLU A 284 27.87 -12.63 -4.73
C GLU A 284 27.09 -11.30 -4.78
N VAL A 285 26.34 -11.02 -3.72
CA VAL A 285 25.60 -9.77 -3.54
C VAL A 285 26.44 -8.84 -2.67
N LYS A 286 26.80 -7.65 -3.18
CA LYS A 286 27.66 -6.68 -2.47
C LYS A 286 26.95 -5.35 -2.22
N VAL A 287 27.00 -4.88 -0.97
CA VAL A 287 26.62 -3.52 -0.54
C VAL A 287 27.90 -2.75 -0.21
N SER A 288 28.09 -1.58 -0.80
CA SER A 288 29.28 -0.72 -0.59
C SER A 288 28.89 0.76 -0.56
N GLY A 289 29.83 1.67 -0.31
CA GLY A 289 29.59 3.12 -0.37
C GLY A 289 28.70 3.63 0.77
N LYS A 290 27.83 4.61 0.50
CA LYS A 290 26.92 5.19 1.51
C LYS A 290 25.99 4.12 2.09
N SER A 291 25.41 3.28 1.25
CA SER A 291 24.50 2.21 1.68
C SER A 291 25.15 1.20 2.63
N TYR A 292 26.47 0.98 2.57
CA TYR A 292 27.15 0.08 3.51
C TYR A 292 27.07 0.57 4.95
N TYR A 293 27.39 1.86 5.17
CA TYR A 293 27.42 2.43 6.52
C TYR A 293 26.02 2.54 7.11
N SER A 294 25.07 3.09 6.34
CA SER A 294 23.68 3.23 6.78
C SER A 294 23.02 1.88 7.04
N LEU A 295 23.29 0.87 6.20
CA LEU A 295 22.71 -0.46 6.39
C LEU A 295 23.30 -1.16 7.63
N LEU A 296 24.62 -1.06 7.88
CA LEU A 296 25.23 -1.65 9.08
C LEU A 296 24.66 -1.07 10.37
N ASP A 297 24.53 0.25 10.41
CA ASP A 297 23.94 0.97 11.53
C ASP A 297 22.50 0.49 11.78
N GLU A 298 21.70 0.44 10.73
CA GLU A 298 20.28 0.07 10.84
C GLU A 298 20.05 -1.39 11.21
N ILE A 299 20.89 -2.32 10.74
CA ILE A 299 20.79 -3.71 11.17
C ILE A 299 21.42 -3.94 12.53
N GLY A 300 22.00 -2.92 13.18
CA GLY A 300 22.60 -2.98 14.51
C GLY A 300 23.96 -3.67 14.57
N LEU A 301 24.75 -3.61 13.48
CA LEU A 301 26.11 -4.13 13.42
C LEU A 301 27.12 -2.99 13.59
N GLU A 302 28.25 -3.29 14.22
CA GLU A 302 29.33 -2.33 14.42
C GLU A 302 29.75 -1.66 13.09
N VAL A 303 29.66 -0.33 13.07
CA VAL A 303 29.99 0.50 11.91
C VAL A 303 31.46 0.91 11.99
N PRO A 304 32.35 0.42 11.11
CA PRO A 304 33.74 0.83 11.12
C PRO A 304 33.88 2.30 10.67
N PRO A 305 35.03 2.95 10.97
CA PRO A 305 35.32 4.29 10.48
C PRO A 305 35.11 4.43 8.97
N LYS A 306 34.72 5.64 8.54
CA LYS A 306 34.51 5.93 7.12
C LYS A 306 35.83 5.77 6.35
N GLY A 307 35.81 4.94 5.31
CA GLY A 307 36.92 4.76 4.37
C GLY A 307 36.81 5.71 3.18
N ASN A 308 37.73 5.59 2.22
CA ASN A 308 37.89 6.54 1.11
C ASN A 308 36.72 6.61 0.11
N ARG A 309 35.74 5.70 0.18
CA ARG A 309 34.59 5.66 -0.74
C ARG A 309 33.27 5.80 0.03
N THR A 310 32.71 7.02 0.00
CA THR A 310 31.49 7.39 0.71
C THR A 310 30.26 7.55 -0.18
N TYR A 311 30.35 7.19 -1.47
CA TYR A 311 29.26 7.34 -2.45
C TYR A 311 28.95 6.05 -3.22
N ASN A 312 27.70 5.91 -3.67
CA ASN A 312 27.23 4.82 -4.53
C ASN A 312 27.25 5.27 -6.00
N VAL A 313 27.64 4.37 -6.91
CA VAL A 313 27.63 4.64 -8.38
C VAL A 313 26.24 4.41 -8.97
N ASN A 314 25.56 3.39 -8.46
CA ASN A 314 24.16 3.07 -8.72
C ASN A 314 23.29 3.77 -7.67
N MET A 315 22.00 3.90 -7.95
CA MET A 315 21.08 4.66 -7.10
C MET A 315 19.67 4.12 -7.20
N ILE A 316 18.81 4.54 -6.28
CA ILE A 316 17.37 4.33 -6.36
C ILE A 316 16.74 5.64 -6.80
N TRP A 317 15.86 5.57 -7.80
CA TRP A 317 15.13 6.71 -8.34
C TRP A 317 13.73 6.25 -8.76
N ASN A 318 12.68 6.90 -8.25
CA ASN A 318 11.27 6.62 -8.56
C ASN A 318 10.87 5.13 -8.46
N GLY A 319 11.34 4.41 -7.43
CA GLY A 319 11.02 2.98 -7.27
C GLY A 319 11.86 2.03 -8.13
N TYR A 320 12.87 2.55 -8.85
CA TYR A 320 13.78 1.76 -9.66
C TYR A 320 15.20 1.76 -9.09
N LEU A 321 15.85 0.61 -9.08
CA LEU A 321 17.28 0.47 -8.90
C LEU A 321 17.97 0.70 -10.25
N LEU A 322 18.78 1.75 -10.34
CA LEU A 322 19.44 2.18 -11.56
C LEU A 322 20.88 1.67 -11.66
N PHE A 323 21.21 0.99 -12.76
CA PHE A 323 22.55 0.44 -13.02
C PHE A 323 23.24 1.14 -14.20
N LYS A 324 24.39 1.77 -13.96
CA LYS A 324 25.14 2.45 -15.03
C LYS A 324 25.65 1.45 -16.06
N VAL A 325 25.26 1.59 -17.32
CA VAL A 325 25.83 0.83 -18.44
C VAL A 325 27.32 1.19 -18.57
N ARG A 326 28.19 0.16 -18.62
CA ARG A 326 29.64 0.31 -18.74
C ARG A 326 30.11 0.10 -20.18
N SER A 327 29.61 -0.95 -20.82
CA SER A 327 29.93 -1.32 -22.20
C SER A 327 28.83 -2.23 -22.74
N ILE A 328 28.73 -2.26 -24.07
CA ILE A 328 27.90 -3.22 -24.81
C ILE A 328 28.83 -3.89 -25.81
N GLU A 329 28.93 -5.22 -25.74
CA GLU A 329 29.84 -6.01 -26.58
C GLU A 329 29.06 -6.89 -27.55
N GLU A 330 29.65 -7.23 -28.69
CA GLU A 330 29.06 -8.15 -29.66
C GLU A 330 29.54 -9.58 -29.43
N GLU A 331 28.61 -10.54 -29.51
CA GLU A 331 28.89 -11.97 -29.43
C GLU A 331 28.20 -12.67 -30.62
N PHE A 332 28.97 -13.42 -31.40
CA PHE A 332 28.43 -14.28 -32.46
C PHE A 332 27.56 -15.37 -31.83
N TYR A 333 26.37 -15.56 -32.37
CA TYR A 333 25.41 -16.55 -31.89
C TYR A 333 24.66 -17.15 -33.07
N GLU A 334 24.60 -18.47 -33.11
CA GLU A 334 23.85 -19.25 -34.10
C GLU A 334 22.93 -20.21 -33.34
N GLY A 335 21.62 -20.07 -33.52
CA GLY A 335 20.59 -20.82 -32.81
C GLY A 335 19.24 -20.11 -32.84
N GLU A 336 18.18 -20.79 -32.39
CA GLU A 336 16.85 -20.21 -32.32
C GLU A 336 16.77 -19.13 -31.23
N VAL A 337 16.20 -17.98 -31.59
CA VAL A 337 15.88 -16.90 -30.66
C VAL A 337 14.37 -16.72 -30.66
N TYR A 338 13.78 -16.76 -29.47
CA TYR A 338 12.35 -16.56 -29.27
C TYR A 338 12.10 -15.11 -28.84
N ASN A 339 11.43 -14.32 -29.67
CA ASN A 339 10.91 -13.00 -29.30
C ASN A 339 9.39 -13.10 -29.10
N LEU A 340 8.84 -12.29 -28.20
CA LEU A 340 7.40 -12.17 -28.00
C LEU A 340 6.99 -10.81 -28.56
N GLU A 341 6.27 -10.79 -29.68
CA GLU A 341 5.83 -9.56 -30.36
C GLU A 341 4.31 -9.63 -30.62
N VAL A 342 3.67 -8.47 -30.74
CA VAL A 342 2.28 -8.33 -31.17
C VAL A 342 2.24 -7.40 -32.38
N GLU A 343 1.48 -7.75 -33.41
CA GLU A 343 1.42 -7.00 -34.66
C GLU A 343 0.80 -5.60 -34.44
N GLY A 344 1.60 -4.54 -34.64
CA GLY A 344 1.14 -3.14 -34.70
C GLY A 344 1.36 -2.24 -33.47
N ASP A 345 1.98 -2.73 -32.39
CA ASP A 345 2.31 -1.92 -31.20
C ASP A 345 3.49 -2.52 -30.40
N GLU A 346 4.48 -1.71 -30.05
CA GLU A 346 5.63 -2.10 -29.19
C GLU A 346 5.38 -1.80 -27.69
N SER A 347 4.13 -1.47 -27.33
CA SER A 347 3.75 -1.12 -25.96
C SER A 347 3.28 -2.34 -25.18
N TYR A 348 3.98 -2.68 -24.10
CA TYR A 348 3.51 -3.66 -23.12
C TYR A 348 2.70 -2.99 -22.00
N SER A 349 1.41 -3.31 -21.93
CA SER A 349 0.64 -3.24 -20.70
C SER A 349 0.61 -4.64 -20.08
N VAL A 350 1.29 -4.84 -18.96
CA VAL A 350 0.94 -5.95 -18.06
C VAL A 350 -0.28 -5.50 -17.29
N GLY A 351 -1.43 -6.14 -17.52
CA GLY A 351 -2.64 -5.78 -16.79
C GLY A 351 -3.79 -6.75 -17.01
N PHE A 352 -3.92 -7.75 -16.14
CA PHE A 352 -5.24 -8.30 -15.87
C PHE A 352 -6.11 -7.14 -15.35
N ILE A 353 -7.22 -6.84 -16.03
CA ILE A 353 -8.24 -5.95 -15.48
C ILE A 353 -8.92 -6.71 -14.33
N VAL A 354 -8.62 -6.34 -13.09
CA VAL A 354 -9.43 -6.75 -11.94
C VAL A 354 -10.67 -5.86 -11.92
N HIS A 355 -11.78 -6.39 -12.40
CA HIS A 355 -13.08 -5.72 -12.28
C HIS A 355 -13.88 -6.40 -11.17
N ASN A 356 -14.03 -5.74 -10.02
CA ASN A 356 -15.10 -6.07 -9.10
C ASN A 356 -16.43 -5.61 -9.75
N SER A 357 -17.25 -6.58 -10.18
CA SER A 357 -18.67 -6.44 -10.55
C SER A 357 -19.36 -5.39 -9.67
N ALA A 358 -19.82 -4.24 -10.17
CA ALA A 358 -21.08 -4.06 -10.92
C ALA A 358 -21.14 -2.75 -11.73
N GLY A 359 -20.04 -1.97 -11.82
CA GLY A 359 -20.09 -0.57 -12.28
C GLY A 359 -19.88 -0.32 -13.77
N ILE A 360 -19.27 -1.24 -14.52
CA ILE A 360 -18.96 -1.05 -15.95
C ILE A 360 -19.45 -2.27 -16.75
N ASN A 361 -20.22 -2.03 -17.81
CA ASN A 361 -20.70 -3.08 -18.72
C ASN A 361 -19.60 -3.43 -19.75
N LEU A 362 -18.57 -4.16 -19.30
CA LEU A 362 -17.43 -4.54 -20.13
C LEU A 362 -17.36 -6.09 -20.25
N PRO A 363 -18.02 -6.70 -21.24
CA PRO A 363 -17.88 -8.12 -21.52
C PRO A 363 -16.51 -8.41 -22.17
N ALA A 364 -15.98 -9.61 -21.95
CA ALA A 364 -14.72 -10.06 -22.51
C ALA A 364 -14.85 -11.48 -23.04
N PHE A 365 -14.09 -11.88 -24.07
CA PHE A 365 -14.14 -13.26 -24.59
C PHE A 365 -13.90 -14.30 -23.49
N ARG A 366 -12.89 -14.07 -22.65
CA ARG A 366 -12.51 -14.96 -21.56
C ARG A 366 -12.49 -14.22 -20.22
N VAL A 367 -13.13 -14.79 -19.21
CA VAL A 367 -13.08 -14.33 -17.81
C VAL A 367 -12.33 -15.35 -16.98
N ILE A 368 -11.30 -14.92 -16.26
CA ILE A 368 -10.50 -15.77 -15.37
C ILE A 368 -10.76 -15.34 -13.93
N ILE A 369 -11.45 -16.18 -13.18
CA ILE A 369 -11.73 -15.99 -11.77
C ILE A 369 -10.54 -16.57 -11.00
N ARG A 370 -9.61 -15.67 -10.64
CA ARG A 370 -8.34 -16.06 -10.04
C ARG A 370 -8.49 -16.65 -8.65
N ASP A 371 -9.36 -16.06 -7.83
CA ASP A 371 -9.55 -16.41 -6.44
C ASP A 371 -11.06 -16.53 -6.15
N THR A 372 -11.47 -17.56 -5.42
CA THR A 372 -12.87 -17.79 -5.02
C THR A 372 -13.10 -17.53 -3.53
N LYS A 373 -12.13 -16.90 -2.88
CA LYS A 373 -12.16 -16.54 -1.45
C LYS A 373 -11.76 -15.10 -1.30
N ARG A 374 -12.42 -14.40 -0.37
CA ARG A 374 -12.09 -13.03 0.03
C ARG A 374 -11.93 -12.93 1.53
N TYR A 375 -11.15 -11.95 1.97
CA TYR A 375 -11.02 -11.65 3.38
C TYR A 375 -12.25 -10.84 3.85
N SER A 376 -12.81 -11.24 4.98
CA SER A 376 -13.92 -10.56 5.67
C SER A 376 -13.51 -10.23 7.11
N ASN A 377 -14.37 -9.51 7.83
CA ASN A 377 -14.13 -9.15 9.24
C ASN A 377 -13.86 -10.37 10.15
N PHE A 378 -14.36 -11.56 9.79
CA PHE A 378 -14.19 -12.80 10.55
C PHE A 378 -13.16 -13.76 9.93
N GLY A 379 -12.47 -13.34 8.87
CA GLY A 379 -11.44 -14.13 8.18
C GLY A 379 -11.79 -14.45 6.72
N TRP A 380 -11.08 -15.42 6.16
CA TRP A 380 -11.29 -15.88 4.78
C TRP A 380 -12.63 -16.58 4.63
N VAL A 381 -13.46 -16.04 3.75
CA VAL A 381 -14.75 -16.62 3.38
C VAL A 381 -14.77 -16.88 1.89
N ASP A 382 -15.52 -17.89 1.49
CA ASP A 382 -15.80 -18.12 0.07
C ASP A 382 -16.59 -16.94 -0.49
N ILE A 383 -16.25 -16.53 -1.71
CA ILE A 383 -17.04 -15.54 -2.45
C ILE A 383 -18.42 -16.17 -2.74
N PRO A 384 -19.53 -15.44 -2.53
CA PRO A 384 -20.86 -15.97 -2.81
C PRO A 384 -20.99 -16.52 -4.24
N VAL A 385 -21.72 -17.62 -4.39
CA VAL A 385 -22.01 -18.23 -5.69
C VAL A 385 -22.64 -17.21 -6.64
N LEU A 386 -23.53 -16.35 -6.12
CA LEU A 386 -24.13 -15.26 -6.90
C LEU A 386 -23.06 -14.34 -7.53
N GLU A 387 -22.05 -13.92 -6.77
CA GLU A 387 -21.00 -13.02 -7.27
C GLU A 387 -20.10 -13.73 -8.30
N ILE A 388 -19.73 -14.99 -8.03
CA ILE A 388 -18.95 -15.80 -8.97
C ILE A 388 -19.70 -16.00 -10.29
N GLN A 389 -21.01 -16.28 -10.24
CA GLN A 389 -21.83 -16.40 -11.44
C GLN A 389 -21.99 -15.07 -12.18
N GLN A 390 -22.08 -13.94 -11.48
CA GLN A 390 -22.04 -12.62 -12.12
C GLN A 390 -20.71 -12.34 -12.83
N MET A 391 -19.58 -12.80 -12.28
CA MET A 391 -18.27 -12.72 -12.96
C MET A 391 -18.26 -13.59 -14.21
N MET A 392 -18.70 -14.85 -14.11
CA MET A 392 -18.77 -15.76 -15.26
C MET A 392 -19.68 -15.22 -16.37
N GLY A 393 -20.79 -14.57 -16.02
CA GLY A 393 -21.73 -13.95 -16.96
C GLY A 393 -21.16 -12.80 -17.79
N ARG A 394 -19.92 -12.35 -17.51
CA ARG A 394 -19.21 -11.35 -18.33
C ARG A 394 -18.40 -11.98 -19.47
N ALA A 395 -18.33 -13.31 -19.53
CA ALA A 395 -17.66 -14.04 -20.60
C ALA A 395 -18.51 -14.08 -21.88
N GLY A 396 -17.89 -13.73 -23.01
CA GLY A 396 -18.51 -13.63 -24.33
C GLY A 396 -19.01 -12.21 -24.63
N ARG A 397 -18.39 -11.55 -25.63
CA ARG A 397 -18.85 -10.26 -26.14
C ARG A 397 -19.96 -10.49 -27.17
N PRO A 398 -21.20 -9.99 -26.95
CA PRO A 398 -22.36 -10.33 -27.80
C PRO A 398 -22.17 -10.06 -29.30
N LYS A 399 -21.36 -9.04 -29.65
CA LYS A 399 -21.11 -8.65 -31.04
C LYS A 399 -19.99 -9.45 -31.72
N TYR A 400 -19.03 -9.99 -30.98
CA TYR A 400 -17.77 -10.49 -31.53
C TYR A 400 -17.57 -11.99 -31.34
N ASP A 401 -18.08 -12.55 -30.25
CA ASP A 401 -17.76 -13.90 -29.83
C ASP A 401 -18.97 -14.83 -30.00
N LYS A 402 -18.77 -16.00 -30.62
CA LYS A 402 -19.81 -17.05 -30.72
C LYS A 402 -19.94 -17.88 -29.44
N VAL A 403 -18.92 -17.84 -28.59
CA VAL A 403 -18.86 -18.52 -27.29
C VAL A 403 -18.06 -17.65 -26.33
N GLY A 404 -18.40 -17.70 -25.04
CA GLY A 404 -17.64 -17.09 -23.95
C GLY A 404 -17.01 -18.16 -23.07
N GLU A 405 -15.80 -17.92 -22.57
CA GLU A 405 -15.10 -18.84 -21.68
C GLU A 405 -14.95 -18.26 -20.28
N ALA A 406 -15.47 -18.94 -19.26
CA ALA A 406 -15.26 -18.60 -17.87
C ALA A 406 -14.44 -19.68 -17.18
N ILE A 407 -13.31 -19.29 -16.58
CA ILE A 407 -12.34 -20.21 -15.99
C ILE A 407 -12.16 -19.86 -14.51
N ILE A 408 -12.44 -20.82 -13.63
CA ILE A 408 -12.16 -20.69 -12.20
C ILE A 408 -10.81 -21.34 -11.92
N VAL A 409 -9.88 -20.60 -11.31
CA VAL A 409 -8.54 -21.12 -10.98
C VAL A 409 -8.53 -21.77 -9.60
N ALA A 410 -8.46 -23.09 -9.57
CA ALA A 410 -8.27 -23.85 -8.33
C ALA A 410 -6.77 -23.90 -7.96
N ARG A 411 -6.37 -23.33 -6.81
CA ARG A 411 -4.98 -23.47 -6.31
C ARG A 411 -4.85 -24.60 -5.29
N THR A 412 -5.73 -24.59 -4.28
CA THR A 412 -5.67 -25.49 -3.12
C THR A 412 -6.95 -26.29 -2.94
N GLU A 413 -8.02 -25.79 -3.52
CA GLU A 413 -9.35 -26.35 -3.51
C GLU A 413 -9.46 -27.49 -4.51
N ASP A 414 -10.28 -28.49 -4.17
CA ASP A 414 -10.60 -29.60 -5.07
C ASP A 414 -11.39 -29.04 -6.27
N PRO A 415 -10.88 -29.16 -7.51
CA PRO A 415 -11.57 -28.66 -8.71
C PRO A 415 -12.99 -29.22 -8.85
N LYS A 416 -13.22 -30.46 -8.41
CA LYS A 416 -14.55 -31.08 -8.46
C LYS A 416 -15.52 -30.35 -7.54
N LYS A 417 -15.09 -30.05 -6.31
CA LYS A 417 -15.92 -29.28 -5.35
C LYS A 417 -16.19 -27.86 -5.82
N MET A 418 -15.23 -27.22 -6.49
CA MET A 418 -15.44 -25.89 -7.07
C MET A 418 -16.47 -25.93 -8.20
N MET A 419 -16.38 -26.94 -9.07
CA MET A 419 -17.36 -27.16 -10.13
C MET A 419 -18.75 -27.41 -9.56
N ASP A 420 -18.86 -28.30 -8.58
CA ASP A 420 -20.12 -28.63 -7.90
C ASP A 420 -20.75 -27.41 -7.21
N ARG A 421 -19.94 -26.53 -6.60
CA ARG A 421 -20.42 -25.34 -5.89
C ARG A 421 -20.77 -24.18 -6.82
N TYR A 422 -19.87 -23.80 -7.72
CA TYR A 422 -19.97 -22.53 -8.45
C TYR A 422 -20.63 -22.68 -9.82
N VAL A 423 -20.41 -23.81 -10.50
CA VAL A 423 -20.93 -24.06 -11.85
C VAL A 423 -22.24 -24.84 -11.81
N PHE A 424 -22.29 -25.94 -11.06
CA PHE A 424 -23.51 -26.75 -10.91
C PHE A 424 -24.40 -26.30 -9.73
N GLY A 425 -23.84 -25.54 -8.79
CA GLY A 425 -24.55 -25.05 -7.62
C GLY A 425 -25.47 -23.87 -7.95
N LYS A 426 -26.50 -23.69 -7.13
CA LYS A 426 -27.42 -22.56 -7.23
C LYS A 426 -26.93 -21.39 -6.36
N PRO A 427 -27.18 -20.13 -6.76
CA PRO A 427 -26.95 -18.97 -5.92
C PRO A 427 -27.57 -19.10 -4.53
N GLU A 428 -26.94 -18.47 -3.55
CA GLU A 428 -27.47 -18.39 -2.19
C GLU A 428 -28.83 -17.68 -2.17
N LYS A 429 -29.67 -18.07 -1.21
CA LYS A 429 -30.90 -17.31 -0.92
C LYS A 429 -30.52 -15.94 -0.35
N LEU A 430 -31.24 -14.91 -0.77
CA LEU A 430 -31.09 -13.58 -0.19
C LEU A 430 -31.74 -13.55 1.19
N PHE A 431 -31.08 -12.94 2.16
CA PHE A 431 -31.60 -12.69 3.50
C PHE A 431 -31.64 -11.19 3.78
N SER A 432 -32.69 -10.72 4.45
CA SER A 432 -32.82 -9.33 4.86
C SER A 432 -31.70 -8.94 5.85
N MET A 433 -31.03 -7.82 5.58
CA MET A 433 -29.97 -7.25 6.42
C MET A 433 -30.49 -6.15 7.37
N LEU A 434 -31.80 -5.97 7.49
CA LEU A 434 -32.44 -4.90 8.28
C LEU A 434 -32.03 -4.91 9.76
N ALA A 435 -31.64 -6.07 10.31
CA ALA A 435 -31.20 -6.20 11.70
C ALA A 435 -29.78 -5.66 11.98
N ASN A 436 -29.08 -5.12 10.97
CA ASN A 436 -27.82 -4.40 11.14
C ASN A 436 -28.07 -3.06 11.84
N GLU A 437 -27.49 -2.88 13.04
CA GLU A 437 -27.83 -1.79 13.95
C GLU A 437 -27.58 -0.39 13.40
N SER A 438 -26.46 -0.15 12.69
CA SER A 438 -26.15 1.19 12.16
C SER A 438 -27.17 1.61 11.10
N ALA A 439 -27.44 0.72 10.14
CA ALA A 439 -28.48 0.96 9.14
C ALA A 439 -29.86 1.10 9.81
N PHE A 440 -30.15 0.28 10.83
CA PHE A 440 -31.43 0.30 11.50
C PHE A 440 -31.67 1.59 12.28
N ARG A 441 -30.67 2.12 12.99
CA ARG A 441 -30.77 3.34 13.81
C ARG A 441 -31.21 4.55 12.97
N GLY A 442 -30.56 4.77 11.84
CA GLY A 442 -30.92 5.85 10.91
C GLY A 442 -32.33 5.70 10.34
N GLN A 443 -32.74 4.47 10.03
CA GLN A 443 -34.09 4.18 9.52
C GLN A 443 -35.18 4.42 10.57
N ILE A 444 -34.96 4.01 11.83
CA ILE A 444 -35.91 4.27 12.92
C ILE A 444 -36.11 5.78 13.12
N LEU A 445 -35.01 6.55 13.17
CA LEU A 445 -35.12 8.00 13.27
C LEU A 445 -35.88 8.58 12.07
N ALA A 446 -35.56 8.15 10.85
CA ALA A 446 -36.25 8.62 9.64
C ALA A 446 -37.75 8.27 9.63
N LEU A 447 -38.13 7.09 10.13
CA LEU A 447 -39.54 6.69 10.26
C LEU A 447 -40.31 7.64 11.18
N ILE A 448 -39.72 8.02 12.30
CA ILE A 448 -40.31 8.94 13.26
C ILE A 448 -40.34 10.37 12.69
N THR A 449 -39.25 10.84 12.06
CA THR A 449 -39.16 12.25 11.63
C THR A 449 -39.82 12.55 10.28
N ASN A 450 -39.76 11.63 9.32
CA ASN A 450 -40.13 11.88 7.92
C ASN A 450 -41.36 11.08 7.47
N PHE A 451 -41.66 9.96 8.12
CA PHE A 451 -42.73 9.06 7.70
C PHE A 451 -43.89 8.95 8.71
N GLY A 452 -43.87 9.73 9.79
CA GLY A 452 -45.00 9.90 10.70
C GLY A 452 -45.33 8.67 11.54
N VAL A 453 -44.32 7.86 11.91
CA VAL A 453 -44.52 6.79 12.90
C VAL A 453 -44.59 7.42 14.29
N GLU A 454 -45.78 7.40 14.90
CA GLU A 454 -46.05 8.17 16.11
C GLU A 454 -45.80 7.41 17.40
N ASN A 455 -45.77 6.08 17.41
CA ASN A 455 -45.64 5.28 18.64
C ASN A 455 -45.04 3.90 18.36
N PHE A 456 -44.74 3.15 19.43
CA PHE A 456 -44.18 1.80 19.31
C PHE A 456 -45.07 0.84 18.53
N ARG A 457 -46.40 0.93 18.65
CA ARG A 457 -47.32 0.03 17.95
C ARG A 457 -47.23 0.24 16.44
N GLU A 458 -47.24 1.47 15.97
CA GLU A 458 -47.07 1.79 14.55
C GLU A 458 -45.71 1.38 14.02
N LEU A 459 -44.67 1.56 14.83
CA LEU A 459 -43.32 1.13 14.49
C LEU A 459 -43.28 -0.38 14.25
N ILE A 460 -43.83 -1.18 15.15
CA ILE A 460 -43.88 -2.65 14.99
C ILE A 460 -44.74 -3.05 13.79
N ASN A 461 -45.90 -2.41 13.59
CA ASN A 461 -46.75 -2.63 12.42
C ASN A 461 -46.01 -2.37 11.10
N PHE A 462 -45.08 -1.41 11.06
CA PHE A 462 -44.24 -1.18 9.90
C PHE A 462 -43.22 -2.33 9.72
N LEU A 463 -42.56 -2.76 10.80
CA LEU A 463 -41.57 -3.84 10.77
C LEU A 463 -42.17 -5.18 10.28
N GLU A 464 -43.42 -5.46 10.59
CA GLU A 464 -44.17 -6.63 10.10
C GLU A 464 -44.38 -6.64 8.57
N LYS A 465 -44.27 -5.48 7.91
CA LYS A 465 -44.40 -5.38 6.45
C LYS A 465 -43.05 -5.52 5.71
N THR A 466 -41.96 -5.73 6.44
CA THR A 466 -40.61 -5.76 5.86
C THR A 466 -40.26 -7.14 5.30
N PHE A 467 -39.28 -7.18 4.39
CA PHE A 467 -38.72 -8.46 3.91
C PHE A 467 -38.11 -9.30 5.04
N TYR A 468 -37.65 -8.67 6.13
CA TYR A 468 -37.19 -9.40 7.32
C TYR A 468 -38.31 -10.24 7.93
N PHE A 469 -39.48 -9.64 8.17
CA PHE A 469 -40.61 -10.34 8.74
C PHE A 469 -41.14 -11.41 7.78
N TYR A 470 -41.26 -11.09 6.49
CA TYR A 470 -41.69 -12.07 5.47
C TYR A 470 -40.85 -13.36 5.49
N GLN A 471 -39.55 -13.25 5.78
CA GLN A 471 -38.65 -14.42 5.82
C GLN A 471 -38.68 -15.20 7.12
N ARG A 472 -38.93 -14.55 8.27
CA ARG A 472 -38.81 -15.18 9.59
C ARG A 472 -40.14 -15.46 10.28
N SER A 473 -41.19 -14.72 9.91
CA SER A 473 -42.49 -14.72 10.60
C SER A 473 -42.37 -14.45 12.12
N ASP A 474 -41.31 -13.76 12.54
CA ASP A 474 -41.01 -13.40 13.93
C ASP A 474 -40.29 -12.05 13.97
N THR A 475 -40.90 -11.07 14.64
CA THR A 475 -40.35 -9.72 14.89
C THR A 475 -39.67 -9.58 16.24
N SER A 476 -39.72 -10.57 17.15
CA SER A 476 -39.33 -10.42 18.56
C SER A 476 -37.94 -9.80 18.75
N GLN A 477 -36.95 -10.28 17.96
CA GLN A 477 -35.59 -9.74 17.99
C GLN A 477 -35.48 -8.30 17.45
N LEU A 478 -36.27 -7.98 16.42
CA LEU A 478 -36.24 -6.67 15.76
C LEU A 478 -37.00 -5.63 16.59
N GLU A 479 -38.08 -6.04 17.24
CA GLU A 479 -38.83 -5.23 18.20
C GLU A 479 -37.95 -4.83 19.40
N TRP A 480 -37.23 -5.79 19.99
CA TRP A 480 -36.33 -5.50 21.09
C TRP A 480 -35.24 -4.49 20.69
N LYS A 481 -34.59 -4.69 19.54
CA LYS A 481 -33.62 -3.73 19.00
C LYS A 481 -34.22 -2.36 18.69
N ALA A 482 -35.44 -2.32 18.14
CA ALA A 482 -36.13 -1.08 17.85
C ALA A 482 -36.40 -0.28 19.13
N LYS A 483 -36.78 -0.95 20.21
CA LYS A 483 -36.93 -0.34 21.54
C LYS A 483 -35.62 0.24 22.06
N GLU A 484 -34.53 -0.51 22.02
CA GLU A 484 -33.20 0.00 22.43
C GLU A 484 -32.79 1.23 21.63
N ILE A 485 -33.03 1.24 20.32
CA ILE A 485 -32.75 2.38 19.46
C ILE A 485 -33.61 3.59 19.83
N VAL A 486 -34.91 3.39 20.08
CA VAL A 486 -35.80 4.49 20.49
C VAL A 486 -35.34 5.09 21.82
N TYR A 487 -34.97 4.26 22.81
CA TYR A 487 -34.40 4.75 24.06
C TYR A 487 -33.11 5.54 23.85
N PHE A 488 -32.21 5.04 23.01
CA PHE A 488 -31.00 5.78 22.62
C PHE A 488 -31.35 7.14 21.98
N LEU A 489 -32.36 7.22 21.12
CA LEU A 489 -32.78 8.48 20.48
C LEU A 489 -33.38 9.47 21.48
N ILE A 490 -34.12 8.99 22.49
CA ILE A 490 -34.69 9.82 23.57
C ILE A 490 -33.58 10.35 24.48
N GLU A 491 -32.72 9.46 25.01
CA GLU A 491 -31.63 9.80 25.92
C GLU A 491 -30.65 10.84 25.35
N ASN A 492 -30.55 10.91 24.01
CA ASN A 492 -29.64 11.81 23.32
C ASN A 492 -30.34 13.00 22.64
N GLU A 493 -31.62 13.25 22.96
CA GLU A 493 -32.42 14.39 22.51
C GLU A 493 -32.60 14.46 20.99
N PHE A 494 -32.64 13.31 20.30
CA PHE A 494 -33.07 13.27 18.90
C PHE A 494 -34.60 13.33 18.81
N ILE A 495 -35.28 12.67 19.75
CA ILE A 495 -36.73 12.62 19.88
C ILE A 495 -37.09 12.77 21.37
N ASP A 496 -38.37 13.02 21.66
CA ASP A 496 -38.96 12.99 22.99
C ASP A 496 -40.27 12.20 22.95
N MET A 497 -40.94 12.02 24.10
CA MET A 497 -42.23 11.35 24.21
C MET A 497 -43.25 12.23 24.93
N ASP A 498 -44.45 12.37 24.36
CA ASP A 498 -45.54 13.08 25.03
C ASP A 498 -46.23 12.22 26.11
N ILE A 499 -47.19 12.82 26.83
CA ILE A 499 -47.98 12.15 27.86
C ILE A 499 -48.90 11.04 27.33
N GLU A 500 -49.05 10.91 26.01
CA GLU A 500 -49.85 9.88 25.33
C GLU A 500 -48.95 8.81 24.67
N ASP A 501 -47.68 8.71 25.10
CA ASP A 501 -46.67 7.79 24.56
C ASP A 501 -46.35 8.00 23.07
N ARG A 502 -46.57 9.22 22.53
CA ARG A 502 -46.23 9.56 21.14
C ARG A 502 -44.85 10.16 21.01
N PHE A 503 -44.11 9.73 19.99
CA PHE A 503 -42.81 10.23 19.64
C PHE A 503 -42.89 11.65 19.07
N ILE A 504 -42.09 12.57 19.63
CA ILE A 504 -41.91 13.93 19.15
C ILE A 504 -40.50 14.08 18.58
N ALA A 505 -40.38 14.35 17.28
CA ALA A 505 -39.08 14.62 16.66
C ALA A 505 -38.55 16.03 17.01
N LEU A 506 -37.41 16.10 17.69
CA LEU A 506 -36.74 17.35 18.09
C LEU A 506 -35.92 17.96 16.92
N PRO A 507 -35.54 19.25 16.97
CA PRO A 507 -34.76 19.90 15.90
C PRO A 507 -33.46 19.16 15.57
N PHE A 508 -32.77 18.65 16.59
CA PHE A 508 -31.55 17.87 16.43
C PHE A 508 -31.80 16.54 15.67
N GLY A 509 -32.88 15.81 16.00
CA GLY A 509 -33.30 14.61 15.28
C GLY A 509 -33.69 14.87 13.84
N ARG A 510 -34.52 15.89 13.60
CA ARG A 510 -34.93 16.27 12.24
C ARG A 510 -33.73 16.63 11.38
N ARG A 511 -32.80 17.44 11.93
CA ARG A 511 -31.61 17.87 11.18
C ARG A 511 -30.68 16.71 10.88
N THR A 512 -30.48 15.81 11.84
CA THR A 512 -29.71 14.56 11.67
C THR A 512 -30.28 13.72 10.53
N SER A 513 -31.59 13.50 10.50
CA SER A 513 -32.25 12.74 9.43
C SER A 513 -32.11 13.42 8.05
N GLN A 514 -32.26 14.75 7.99
CA GLN A 514 -32.10 15.52 6.75
C GLN A 514 -30.67 15.50 6.20
N LEU A 515 -29.67 15.46 7.08
CA LEU A 515 -28.26 15.36 6.72
C LEU A 515 -27.86 13.95 6.28
N TYR A 516 -28.73 12.96 6.53
CA TYR A 516 -28.54 11.55 6.18
C TYR A 516 -27.35 10.88 6.90
N ILE A 517 -26.99 11.37 8.08
CA ILE A 517 -25.92 10.83 8.92
C ILE A 517 -26.49 9.86 9.96
N ASP A 518 -25.68 8.90 10.42
CA ASP A 518 -26.04 8.00 11.52
C ASP A 518 -26.28 8.83 12.81
N PRO A 519 -27.34 8.56 13.59
CA PRO A 519 -27.56 9.27 14.85
C PRO A 519 -26.38 9.17 15.84
N LEU A 520 -25.57 8.11 15.78
CA LEU A 520 -24.33 8.04 16.57
C LEU A 520 -23.25 9.01 16.09
N THR A 521 -23.17 9.31 14.79
CA THR A 521 -22.31 10.39 14.25
C THR A 521 -22.72 11.74 14.83
N ALA A 522 -24.02 12.05 14.74
CA ALA A 522 -24.56 13.30 15.27
C ALA A 522 -24.32 13.44 16.79
N LYS A 523 -24.52 12.34 17.54
CA LYS A 523 -24.20 12.29 18.98
C LYS A 523 -22.73 12.61 19.24
N LYS A 524 -21.80 11.97 18.51
CA LYS A 524 -20.36 12.23 18.66
C LYS A 524 -20.00 13.69 18.39
N PHE A 525 -20.64 14.33 17.41
CA PHE A 525 -20.45 15.77 17.17
C PHE A 525 -20.97 16.61 18.32
N LYS A 526 -22.19 16.35 18.80
CA LYS A 526 -22.78 17.04 19.96
C LYS A 526 -21.89 16.94 21.20
N ASP A 527 -21.40 15.75 21.51
CA ASP A 527 -20.52 15.49 22.65
C ASP A 527 -19.17 16.25 22.56
N ALA A 528 -18.72 16.57 21.34
CA ALA A 528 -17.44 17.23 21.09
C ALA A 528 -17.52 18.77 21.11
N PHE A 529 -18.71 19.39 21.00
CA PHE A 529 -18.85 20.84 20.90
C PHE A 529 -18.15 21.63 22.02
N PRO A 530 -18.24 21.26 23.31
CA PRO A 530 -17.54 22.00 24.37
C PRO A 530 -16.01 22.00 24.20
N LYS A 531 -15.42 20.90 23.73
CA LYS A 531 -13.98 20.81 23.47
C LYS A 531 -13.59 21.55 22.19
N LEU A 532 -14.42 21.46 21.16
CA LEU A 532 -14.27 22.17 19.89
C LEU A 532 -14.22 23.69 20.11
N GLU A 533 -15.12 24.22 20.94
CA GLU A 533 -15.14 25.65 21.28
C GLU A 533 -13.93 26.12 22.07
N LYS A 534 -13.33 25.24 22.87
CA LYS A 534 -12.16 25.57 23.68
C LYS A 534 -10.88 25.57 22.83
N ASN A 535 -10.77 24.65 21.87
CA ASN A 535 -9.57 24.47 21.06
C ASN A 535 -9.91 24.06 19.62
N PRO A 536 -10.42 24.98 18.78
CA PRO A 536 -10.71 24.69 17.38
C PRO A 536 -9.41 24.46 16.61
N ASN A 537 -9.21 23.24 16.09
CA ASN A 537 -7.97 22.89 15.39
C ASN A 537 -8.22 21.82 14.30
N PRO A 538 -7.43 21.79 13.20
CA PRO A 538 -7.76 20.93 12.06
C PRO A 538 -7.64 19.45 12.38
N PHE A 539 -6.62 19.07 13.15
CA PHE A 539 -6.32 17.66 13.42
C PHE A 539 -7.38 17.00 14.30
N GLY A 540 -7.79 17.66 15.40
CA GLY A 540 -8.85 17.19 16.29
C GLY A 540 -10.21 17.08 15.58
N ILE A 541 -10.54 18.04 14.71
CA ILE A 541 -11.77 17.99 13.91
C ILE A 541 -11.71 16.83 12.91
N PHE A 542 -10.60 16.66 12.19
CA PHE A 542 -10.45 15.58 11.23
C PHE A 542 -10.42 14.19 11.88
N GLN A 543 -9.88 14.08 13.09
CA GLN A 543 -9.94 12.84 13.86
C GLN A 543 -11.36 12.59 14.39
N LEU A 544 -12.08 13.64 14.82
CA LEU A 544 -13.48 13.53 15.24
C LEU A 544 -14.37 12.98 14.11
N ILE A 545 -14.32 13.58 12.91
CA ILE A 545 -15.09 13.08 11.76
C ILE A 545 -14.65 11.66 11.39
N ALA A 546 -13.36 11.35 11.49
CA ALA A 546 -12.86 10.01 11.20
C ALA A 546 -13.38 8.95 12.18
N SER A 547 -13.65 9.34 13.42
CA SER A 547 -14.21 8.45 14.44
C SER A 547 -15.69 8.09 14.21
N THR A 548 -16.36 8.73 13.27
CA THR A 548 -17.80 8.54 13.04
C THR A 548 -18.08 7.28 12.21
N PRO A 549 -19.19 6.56 12.44
CA PRO A 549 -19.56 5.38 11.65
C PRO A 549 -19.78 5.69 10.15
N ASP A 550 -20.08 6.94 9.81
CA ASP A 550 -20.28 7.39 8.43
C ASP A 550 -18.96 7.58 7.66
N MET A 551 -17.81 7.63 8.35
CA MET A 551 -16.51 7.75 7.70
C MET A 551 -15.92 6.38 7.37
N GLY A 552 -15.63 6.15 6.09
CA GLY A 552 -14.87 4.98 5.66
C GLY A 552 -13.36 5.22 5.82
N THR A 553 -12.84 5.03 7.03
CA THR A 553 -11.41 5.23 7.37
C THR A 553 -10.50 4.25 6.64
N LEU A 554 -9.23 4.64 6.50
CA LEU A 554 -8.21 3.75 5.96
C LEU A 554 -7.48 3.01 7.07
N ASN A 555 -7.17 1.75 6.80
CA ASN A 555 -6.44 0.92 7.74
C ASN A 555 -5.00 1.45 7.93
N ALA A 556 -4.65 1.73 9.18
CA ALA A 556 -3.28 1.92 9.65
C ALA A 556 -2.57 0.57 9.62
N ARG A 557 -1.50 0.46 8.82
CA ARG A 557 -0.74 -0.79 8.67
C ARG A 557 0.17 -0.96 9.87
N ARG A 558 0.54 -2.20 10.18
CA ARG A 558 1.39 -2.52 11.35
C ARG A 558 2.68 -1.69 11.43
N LYS A 559 3.33 -1.41 10.30
CA LYS A 559 4.56 -0.60 10.22
C LYS A 559 4.37 0.90 10.45
N GLU A 560 3.12 1.38 10.42
CA GLU A 560 2.74 2.80 10.51
C GLU A 560 2.08 3.11 11.87
N MET A 561 1.70 2.09 12.63
CA MET A 561 0.96 2.24 13.89
C MET A 561 1.75 3.03 14.93
N GLU A 562 3.06 2.77 15.03
CA GLU A 562 3.95 3.48 15.96
C GLU A 562 4.00 4.98 15.62
N ASP A 563 4.27 5.32 14.36
CA ASP A 563 4.26 6.71 13.89
C ASP A 563 2.93 7.44 14.18
N TYR A 564 1.79 6.77 14.00
CA TYR A 564 0.48 7.38 14.27
C TYR A 564 0.15 7.44 15.76
N LEU A 565 0.63 6.50 16.56
CA LEU A 565 0.49 6.53 18.00
C LEU A 565 1.32 7.67 18.60
N ASP A 566 2.58 7.80 18.18
CA ASP A 566 3.47 8.89 18.57
C ASP A 566 2.84 10.24 18.20
N MET A 567 2.32 10.37 16.98
CA MET A 567 1.58 11.55 16.56
C MET A 567 0.33 11.83 17.41
N ALA A 568 -0.41 10.79 17.80
CA ALA A 568 -1.58 10.95 18.66
C ALA A 568 -1.19 11.47 20.05
N TYR A 569 -0.07 10.98 20.61
CA TYR A 569 0.47 11.50 21.88
C TYR A 569 1.00 12.92 21.74
N GLU A 570 1.77 13.23 20.69
CA GLU A 570 2.26 14.58 20.41
C GLU A 570 1.13 15.60 20.23
N MET A 571 -0.03 15.15 19.74
CA MET A 571 -1.21 15.98 19.48
C MET A 571 -2.35 15.74 20.46
N GLU A 572 -2.11 15.11 21.62
CA GLU A 572 -3.17 14.72 22.56
C GLU A 572 -4.05 15.91 22.99
N GLU A 573 -3.43 17.06 23.28
CA GLU A 573 -4.13 18.30 23.66
C GLU A 573 -5.05 18.87 22.57
N LYS A 574 -4.89 18.41 21.32
CA LYS A 574 -5.69 18.82 20.17
C LYS A 574 -6.88 17.91 19.92
N LEU A 575 -6.93 16.72 20.51
CA LEU A 575 -7.98 15.73 20.26
C LEU A 575 -9.26 16.02 21.05
N TYR A 576 -10.41 15.67 20.46
CA TYR A 576 -11.71 15.78 21.14
C TYR A 576 -12.19 14.45 21.73
N VAL A 577 -11.67 13.34 21.21
CA VAL A 577 -11.84 12.02 21.82
C VAL A 577 -10.58 11.64 22.58
N ASN A 578 -10.73 10.83 23.63
CA ASN A 578 -9.59 10.36 24.39
C ASN A 578 -8.90 9.23 23.64
N ILE A 579 -7.57 9.14 23.80
CA ILE A 579 -6.79 8.02 23.27
C ILE A 579 -7.24 6.74 24.02
N PRO A 580 -7.80 5.74 23.31
CA PRO A 580 -8.21 4.49 23.96
C PRO A 580 -6.99 3.73 24.47
N TYR A 581 -7.19 2.93 25.52
CA TYR A 581 -6.14 2.03 26.01
C TYR A 581 -5.78 0.99 24.94
N TRP A 582 -4.52 0.56 24.89
CA TRP A 582 -4.01 -0.31 23.82
C TRP A 582 -4.66 -1.70 23.77
N GLU A 583 -5.24 -2.19 24.89
CA GLU A 583 -6.01 -3.44 24.93
C GLU A 583 -7.49 -3.27 24.52
N ASP A 584 -7.94 -2.03 24.27
CA ASP A 584 -9.29 -1.76 23.81
C ASP A 584 -9.46 -2.19 22.35
N TYR A 585 -10.55 -2.89 22.04
CA TYR A 585 -10.86 -3.29 20.66
C TYR A 585 -10.97 -2.09 19.71
N ARG A 586 -11.24 -0.89 20.24
CA ARG A 586 -11.32 0.39 19.52
C ARG A 586 -9.96 0.97 19.18
N PHE A 587 -8.87 0.52 19.80
CA PHE A 587 -7.53 1.08 19.59
C PHE A 587 -7.10 1.04 18.13
N GLN A 588 -7.37 -0.08 17.45
CA GLN A 588 -7.10 -0.21 16.02
C GLN A 588 -7.92 0.78 15.17
N SER A 589 -9.21 0.96 15.51
CA SER A 589 -10.06 1.96 14.85
C SER A 589 -9.50 3.37 15.06
N PHE A 590 -9.09 3.68 16.28
CA PHE A 590 -8.51 4.98 16.62
C PHE A 590 -7.24 5.29 15.79
N LEU A 591 -6.34 4.32 15.57
CA LEU A 591 -5.19 4.54 14.71
C LEU A 591 -5.58 4.75 13.24
N ASN A 592 -6.63 4.08 12.75
CA ASN A 592 -7.19 4.34 11.42
C ASN A 592 -7.75 5.77 11.33
N GLU A 593 -8.37 6.25 12.40
CA GLU A 593 -8.90 7.61 12.51
C GLU A 593 -7.77 8.65 12.45
N VAL A 594 -6.68 8.43 13.20
CA VAL A 594 -5.49 9.29 13.20
C VAL A 594 -4.84 9.32 11.82
N LYS A 595 -4.66 8.17 11.17
CA LYS A 595 -4.15 8.09 9.79
C LYS A 595 -4.99 8.92 8.84
N THR A 596 -6.32 8.74 8.92
CA THR A 596 -7.27 9.46 8.06
C THR A 596 -7.20 10.96 8.31
N ALA A 597 -7.13 11.39 9.58
CA ALA A 597 -6.98 12.79 9.95
C ALA A 597 -5.67 13.39 9.42
N LYS A 598 -4.57 12.64 9.48
CA LYS A 598 -3.27 13.08 8.98
C LYS A 598 -3.22 13.20 7.45
N ILE A 599 -3.92 12.33 6.72
CA ILE A 599 -4.12 12.47 5.26
C ILE A 599 -4.84 13.78 4.93
N LEU A 600 -5.95 14.05 5.63
CA LEU A 600 -6.72 15.29 5.45
C LEU A 600 -5.88 16.52 5.82
N LEU A 601 -5.03 16.43 6.84
CA LEU A 601 -4.11 17.49 7.24
C LEU A 601 -3.07 17.79 6.14
N ASP A 602 -2.47 16.77 5.54
CA ASP A 602 -1.52 16.95 4.43
C ASP A 602 -2.17 17.50 3.18
N TRP A 603 -3.41 17.09 2.92
CA TRP A 603 -4.23 17.61 1.84
C TRP A 603 -4.43 19.13 1.97
N ILE A 604 -4.88 19.62 3.13
CA ILE A 604 -5.06 21.07 3.37
C ILE A 604 -3.74 21.84 3.52
N ASN A 605 -2.61 21.14 3.66
CA ASN A 605 -1.27 21.73 3.70
C ASN A 605 -0.57 21.76 2.34
N GLU A 606 -1.30 21.42 1.28
CA GLU A 606 -0.86 21.42 -0.11
C GLU A 606 0.26 20.42 -0.42
N VAL A 607 0.31 19.30 0.30
CA VAL A 607 1.20 18.19 -0.07
C VAL A 607 0.75 17.62 -1.43
N PRO A 608 1.64 17.47 -2.43
CA PRO A 608 1.27 16.94 -3.75
C PRO A 608 0.57 15.58 -3.65
N GLU A 609 -0.47 15.38 -4.45
CA GLU A 609 -1.26 14.13 -4.46
C GLU A 609 -0.39 12.88 -4.61
N THR A 610 0.59 12.89 -5.53
CA THR A 610 1.56 11.80 -5.71
C THR A 610 2.28 11.45 -4.41
N ARG A 611 2.70 12.47 -3.66
CA ARG A 611 3.37 12.28 -2.37
C ARG A 611 2.41 11.75 -1.30
N ILE A 612 1.13 12.13 -1.32
CA ILE A 612 0.10 11.55 -0.45
C ILE A 612 -0.07 10.07 -0.78
N TYR A 613 -0.18 9.71 -2.07
CA TYR A 613 -0.29 8.31 -2.51
C TYR A 613 0.88 7.47 -2.01
N ASP A 614 2.10 7.96 -2.23
CA ASP A 614 3.33 7.26 -1.83
C ASP A 614 3.48 7.16 -0.32
N THR A 615 3.20 8.24 0.41
CA THR A 615 3.42 8.33 1.87
C THR A 615 2.44 7.45 2.64
N TYR A 616 1.17 7.45 2.24
CA TYR A 616 0.12 6.70 2.94
C TYR A 616 -0.17 5.33 2.30
N ASN A 617 0.46 5.06 1.15
CA ASN A 617 0.25 3.89 0.31
C ASN A 617 -1.24 3.69 -0.01
N ILE A 618 -1.85 4.73 -0.57
CA ILE A 618 -3.27 4.77 -0.95
C ILE A 618 -3.40 5.02 -2.44
N ASP A 619 -4.47 4.52 -3.04
CA ASP A 619 -4.76 4.79 -4.44
C ASP A 619 -5.50 6.13 -4.61
N PRO A 620 -5.47 6.76 -5.80
CA PRO A 620 -6.21 8.00 -6.05
C PRO A 620 -7.71 7.91 -5.71
N GLY A 621 -8.33 6.75 -5.94
CA GLY A 621 -9.73 6.51 -5.61
C GLY A 621 -10.02 6.52 -4.11
N ASP A 622 -9.09 6.05 -3.28
CA ASP A 622 -9.22 6.08 -1.82
C ASP A 622 -9.21 7.53 -1.31
N LEU A 623 -8.26 8.34 -1.80
CA LEU A 623 -8.18 9.75 -1.43
C LEU A 623 -9.46 10.49 -1.82
N TYR A 624 -9.93 10.30 -3.05
CA TYR A 624 -11.15 10.97 -3.53
C TYR A 624 -12.37 10.61 -2.67
N ARG A 625 -12.55 9.32 -2.37
CA ARG A 625 -13.64 8.85 -1.49
C ARG A 625 -13.55 9.46 -0.09
N ILE A 626 -12.36 9.54 0.50
CA ILE A 626 -12.15 10.14 1.82
C ILE A 626 -12.49 11.63 1.80
N LEU A 627 -12.05 12.35 0.77
CA LEU A 627 -12.33 13.78 0.62
C LEU A 627 -13.83 14.04 0.45
N GLU A 628 -14.53 13.22 -0.34
CA GLU A 628 -15.98 13.34 -0.54
C GLU A 628 -16.75 13.11 0.76
N LEU A 629 -16.42 12.04 1.50
CA LEU A 629 -17.05 11.77 2.81
C LEU A 629 -16.71 12.86 3.83
N ALA A 630 -15.45 13.33 3.87
CA ALA A 630 -15.04 14.39 4.77
C ALA A 630 -15.74 15.73 4.46
N ASP A 631 -15.95 16.07 3.18
CA ASP A 631 -16.69 17.27 2.77
C ASP A 631 -18.13 17.24 3.30
N TRP A 632 -18.82 16.10 3.16
CA TRP A 632 -20.17 15.90 3.67
C TRP A 632 -20.24 15.91 5.20
N LEU A 633 -19.30 15.26 5.88
CA LEU A 633 -19.25 15.21 7.34
C LEU A 633 -18.88 16.56 7.97
N MET A 634 -17.96 17.32 7.34
CA MET A 634 -17.65 18.68 7.77
C MET A 634 -18.86 19.61 7.60
N TYR A 635 -19.57 19.50 6.48
CA TYR A 635 -20.82 20.22 6.29
C TYR A 635 -21.84 19.86 7.38
N SER A 636 -22.00 18.56 7.66
CA SER A 636 -22.93 18.07 8.68
C SER A 636 -22.57 18.55 10.08
N LEU A 637 -21.28 18.53 10.45
CA LEU A 637 -20.78 19.09 11.71
C LEU A 637 -21.17 20.56 11.88
N ILE A 638 -20.94 21.37 10.84
CA ILE A 638 -21.29 22.80 10.83
C ILE A 638 -22.80 23.00 10.98
N GLU A 639 -23.62 22.23 10.26
CA GLU A 639 -25.07 22.36 10.30
C GLU A 639 -25.68 21.94 11.64
N LEU A 640 -25.13 20.92 12.30
CA LEU A 640 -25.57 20.54 13.65
C LEU A 640 -25.12 21.56 14.69
N TYR A 641 -23.87 22.06 14.60
CA TYR A 641 -23.35 23.03 15.57
C TYR A 641 -24.20 24.32 15.63
N LYS A 642 -24.81 24.72 14.50
CA LYS A 642 -25.73 25.87 14.45
C LYS A 642 -26.96 25.75 15.35
N LEU A 643 -27.33 24.54 15.76
CA LEU A 643 -28.50 24.30 16.62
C LEU A 643 -28.23 24.57 18.11
N PHE A 644 -26.96 24.74 18.50
CA PHE A 644 -26.54 24.80 19.92
C PHE A 644 -25.84 26.14 20.24
N GLU A 645 -26.43 27.26 19.82
CA GLU A 645 -25.94 28.62 20.11
C GLU A 645 -24.43 28.81 19.75
N PRO A 646 -24.07 28.67 18.46
CA PRO A 646 -22.67 28.59 18.06
C PRO A 646 -21.90 29.89 18.33
N LYS A 647 -20.67 29.76 18.83
CA LYS A 647 -19.72 30.88 18.87
C LYS A 647 -19.30 31.27 17.44
N LYS A 648 -19.39 32.55 17.12
CA LYS A 648 -19.21 33.06 15.75
C LYS A 648 -17.82 32.77 15.20
N ASP A 649 -16.78 32.99 16.00
CA ASP A 649 -15.38 32.71 15.67
C ASP A 649 -15.14 31.22 15.36
N VAL A 650 -15.72 30.32 16.16
CA VAL A 650 -15.64 28.87 15.92
C VAL A 650 -16.39 28.48 14.64
N LEU A 651 -17.57 29.07 14.40
CA LEU A 651 -18.35 28.81 13.20
C LEU A 651 -17.64 29.28 11.92
N ASP A 652 -17.03 30.47 11.97
CA ASP A 652 -16.27 31.02 10.84
C ASP A 652 -14.99 30.18 10.60
N TYR A 653 -14.30 29.76 11.66
CA TYR A 653 -13.18 28.82 11.57
C TYR A 653 -13.58 27.50 10.90
N LEU A 654 -14.70 26.90 11.28
CA LEU A 654 -15.18 25.65 10.67
C LEU A 654 -15.50 25.83 9.18
N ARG A 655 -16.09 26.97 8.79
CA ARG A 655 -16.38 27.29 7.39
C ARG A 655 -15.11 27.43 6.56
N ASP A 656 -14.10 28.11 7.10
CA ASP A 656 -12.81 28.25 6.42
C ASP A 656 -12.07 26.91 6.33
N LEU A 657 -12.09 26.11 7.40
CA LEU A 657 -11.53 24.76 7.38
C LEU A 657 -12.25 23.86 6.36
N HIS A 658 -13.58 23.95 6.26
CA HIS A 658 -14.36 23.21 5.27
C HIS A 658 -13.98 23.61 3.83
N LEU A 659 -13.79 24.90 3.57
CA LEU A 659 -13.34 25.38 2.26
C LEU A 659 -11.90 24.92 1.95
N ARG A 660 -10.99 24.95 2.94
CA ARG A 660 -9.63 24.40 2.82
C ARG A 660 -9.65 22.91 2.51
N LEU A 661 -10.51 22.15 3.18
CA LEU A 661 -10.70 20.72 2.94
C LEU A 661 -11.22 20.46 1.52
N ARG A 662 -12.23 21.18 1.07
CA ARG A 662 -12.82 20.99 -0.27
C ARG A 662 -11.80 21.19 -1.40
N HIS A 663 -10.90 22.17 -1.23
CA HIS A 663 -9.97 22.55 -2.29
C HIS A 663 -8.53 22.05 -2.09
N GLY A 664 -8.16 21.59 -0.90
CA GLY A 664 -6.80 21.11 -0.59
C GLY A 664 -5.78 22.24 -0.53
N VAL A 665 -6.12 23.31 0.20
CA VAL A 665 -5.33 24.53 0.24
C VAL A 665 -5.10 25.06 1.65
N ARG A 666 -4.01 25.82 1.80
CA ARG A 666 -3.75 26.63 2.98
C ARG A 666 -4.66 27.87 3.00
N GLU A 667 -4.72 28.50 4.17
CA GLU A 667 -5.66 29.58 4.47
C GLU A 667 -5.47 30.80 3.57
N GLU A 668 -4.23 31.12 3.18
CA GLU A 668 -3.93 32.26 2.33
C GLU A 668 -4.50 32.15 0.89
N LEU A 669 -4.97 30.96 0.49
CA LEU A 669 -5.54 30.73 -0.84
C LEU A 669 -7.08 30.75 -0.85
N LEU A 670 -7.73 30.92 0.30
CA LEU A 670 -9.19 30.79 0.43
C LEU A 670 -9.96 31.74 -0.49
N GLU A 671 -9.45 32.94 -0.71
CA GLU A 671 -10.07 33.92 -1.60
C GLU A 671 -9.99 33.47 -3.07
N LEU A 672 -8.86 32.89 -3.48
CA LEU A 672 -8.60 32.47 -4.86
C LEU A 672 -9.38 31.22 -5.26
N VAL A 673 -9.53 30.24 -4.36
CA VAL A 673 -10.22 28.97 -4.67
C VAL A 673 -11.74 29.10 -4.80
N ARG A 674 -12.32 30.22 -4.34
CA ARG A 674 -13.73 30.55 -4.57
C ARG A 674 -14.01 30.89 -6.04
N LEU A 675 -12.97 31.21 -6.81
CA LEU A 675 -13.09 31.55 -8.22
C LEU A 675 -13.28 30.30 -9.10
N PRO A 676 -14.08 30.41 -10.17
CA PRO A 676 -14.36 29.25 -11.01
C PRO A 676 -13.11 28.75 -11.73
N ASN A 677 -12.99 27.42 -11.82
CA ASN A 677 -11.87 26.74 -12.45
C ASN A 677 -10.50 26.96 -11.78
N ILE A 678 -10.46 27.47 -10.54
CA ILE A 678 -9.24 27.61 -9.75
C ILE A 678 -9.19 26.51 -8.68
N GLY A 679 -8.45 25.44 -8.98
CA GLY A 679 -8.10 24.40 -8.00
C GLY A 679 -6.76 24.68 -7.32
N ARG A 680 -6.36 23.85 -6.36
CA ARG A 680 -5.14 24.04 -5.54
C ARG A 680 -3.88 24.46 -6.31
N LYS A 681 -3.55 23.78 -7.41
CA LYS A 681 -2.33 24.06 -8.19
C LYS A 681 -2.37 25.46 -8.82
N ARG A 682 -3.53 25.84 -9.38
CA ARG A 682 -3.74 27.15 -10.00
C ARG A 682 -3.76 28.27 -8.97
N ALA A 683 -4.43 28.04 -7.83
CA ALA A 683 -4.46 29.00 -6.73
C ALA A 683 -3.04 29.29 -6.22
N ARG A 684 -2.23 28.25 -6.00
CA ARG A 684 -0.83 28.42 -5.57
C ARG A 684 0.04 29.12 -6.62
N ALA A 685 -0.14 28.78 -7.90
CA ALA A 685 0.59 29.43 -8.98
C ALA A 685 0.28 30.93 -9.07
N LEU A 686 -1.00 31.30 -8.98
CA LEU A 686 -1.45 32.71 -8.94
C LEU A 686 -0.87 33.45 -7.74
N TYR A 687 -0.97 32.85 -6.55
CA TYR A 687 -0.46 33.45 -5.31
C TYR A 687 1.06 33.69 -5.37
N ASN A 688 1.81 32.72 -5.89
CA ASN A 688 3.27 32.82 -6.05
C ASN A 688 3.66 33.85 -7.11
N ALA A 689 2.82 34.07 -8.11
CA ALA A 689 2.99 35.12 -9.13
C ALA A 689 2.58 36.53 -8.65
N GLY A 690 2.09 36.65 -7.41
CA GLY A 690 1.71 37.93 -6.80
C GLY A 690 0.22 38.25 -6.84
N PHE A 691 -0.62 37.42 -7.45
CA PHE A 691 -2.07 37.59 -7.46
C PHE A 691 -2.69 36.88 -6.25
N ARG A 692 -2.86 37.60 -5.14
CA ARG A 692 -3.27 37.01 -3.86
C ARG A 692 -4.76 37.18 -3.58
N THR A 693 -5.36 38.23 -4.13
CA THR A 693 -6.77 38.60 -3.93
C THR A 693 -7.54 38.57 -5.24
N THR A 694 -8.88 38.57 -5.14
CA THR A 694 -9.77 38.78 -6.28
C THR A 694 -9.50 40.13 -6.96
N GLU A 695 -9.16 41.15 -6.19
CA GLU A 695 -8.85 42.49 -6.69
C GLU A 695 -7.55 42.51 -7.51
N ASP A 696 -6.52 41.77 -7.08
CA ASP A 696 -5.28 41.61 -7.86
C ASP A 696 -5.56 41.00 -9.23
N ILE A 697 -6.45 40.01 -9.30
CA ILE A 697 -6.84 39.35 -10.56
C ILE A 697 -7.63 40.31 -11.46
N MET A 698 -8.53 41.12 -10.90
CA MET A 698 -9.31 42.09 -11.67
C MET A 698 -8.44 43.22 -12.25
N ARG A 699 -7.37 43.60 -11.54
CA ARG A 699 -6.42 44.65 -11.98
C ARG A 699 -5.34 44.12 -12.93
N ALA A 700 -5.09 42.82 -12.95
CA ALA A 700 -4.07 42.18 -13.78
C ALA A 700 -4.38 42.29 -15.28
N LYS A 701 -3.34 42.44 -16.10
CA LYS A 701 -3.50 42.31 -17.56
C LYS A 701 -3.69 40.84 -17.93
N VAL A 702 -4.51 40.59 -18.95
CA VAL A 702 -4.73 39.21 -19.48
C VAL A 702 -3.41 38.50 -19.81
N SER A 703 -2.42 39.23 -20.33
CA SER A 703 -1.08 38.69 -20.62
C SER A 703 -0.32 38.24 -19.38
N GLU A 704 -0.49 38.93 -18.25
CA GLU A 704 0.18 38.61 -16.99
C GLU A 704 -0.43 37.35 -16.37
N LEU A 705 -1.75 37.20 -16.44
CA LEU A 705 -2.45 35.99 -15.99
C LEU A 705 -2.09 34.77 -16.86
N LEU A 706 -1.99 34.94 -18.17
CA LEU A 706 -1.60 33.85 -19.10
C LEU A 706 -0.13 33.42 -18.95
N ALA A 707 0.72 34.25 -18.34
CA ALA A 707 2.10 33.89 -18.04
C ALA A 707 2.22 32.95 -16.83
N VAL A 708 1.18 32.83 -16.02
CA VAL A 708 1.15 31.95 -14.85
C VAL A 708 0.95 30.49 -15.30
N GLU A 709 1.83 29.61 -14.83
CA GLU A 709 1.78 28.19 -15.16
C GLU A 709 0.42 27.56 -14.80
N GLY A 710 -0.19 26.85 -15.75
CA GLY A 710 -1.48 26.18 -15.58
C GLY A 710 -2.72 27.09 -15.76
N ILE A 711 -2.53 28.39 -16.02
CA ILE A 711 -3.60 29.34 -16.36
C ILE A 711 -3.69 29.49 -17.89
N GLY A 712 -4.63 28.76 -18.49
CA GLY A 712 -4.92 28.86 -19.93
C GLY A 712 -6.04 29.87 -20.24
N LEU A 713 -6.22 30.18 -21.54
CA LEU A 713 -7.22 31.14 -22.01
C LEU A 713 -8.65 30.84 -21.52
N LYS A 714 -9.06 29.56 -21.50
CA LYS A 714 -10.37 29.14 -20.98
C LYS A 714 -10.57 29.45 -19.49
N VAL A 715 -9.50 29.40 -18.71
CA VAL A 715 -9.53 29.73 -17.28
C VAL A 715 -9.73 31.23 -17.12
N VAL A 716 -8.97 32.03 -17.86
CA VAL A 716 -9.11 33.50 -17.86
C VAL A 716 -10.50 33.93 -18.35
N GLU A 717 -11.02 33.31 -19.42
CA GLU A 717 -12.40 33.51 -19.88
C GLU A 717 -13.43 33.23 -18.77
N GLY A 718 -13.23 32.15 -18.01
CA GLY A 718 -14.09 31.80 -16.88
C GLY A 718 -14.03 32.82 -15.75
N LEU A 719 -12.84 33.30 -15.41
CA LEU A 719 -12.62 34.34 -14.38
C LEU A 719 -13.30 35.66 -14.77
N PHE A 720 -13.03 36.16 -15.98
CA PHE A 720 -13.59 37.44 -16.45
C PHE A 720 -15.12 37.37 -16.60
N ARG A 721 -15.65 36.23 -17.03
CA ARG A 721 -17.11 36.00 -17.06
C ARG A 721 -17.71 36.04 -15.65
N HIS A 722 -17.04 35.47 -14.65
CA HIS A 722 -17.49 35.52 -13.25
C HIS A 722 -17.53 36.95 -12.70
N PHE A 723 -16.57 37.79 -13.09
CA PHE A 723 -16.55 39.21 -12.73
C PHE A 723 -17.47 40.09 -13.60
N GLY A 724 -18.16 39.54 -14.60
CA GLY A 724 -19.04 40.29 -15.49
C GLY A 724 -18.31 41.20 -16.50
N VAL A 725 -17.05 40.91 -16.82
CA VAL A 725 -16.21 41.72 -17.72
C VAL A 725 -15.99 41.01 -19.05
N GLU A 726 -16.25 41.68 -20.19
CA GLU A 726 -15.93 41.15 -21.52
C GLU A 726 -14.43 41.22 -21.82
N LEU A 727 -13.87 40.15 -22.41
CA LEU A 727 -12.46 40.10 -22.80
C LEU A 727 -12.11 41.17 -23.85
N PRO A 728 -10.98 41.89 -23.73
CA PRO A 728 -10.53 42.84 -24.74
C PRO A 728 -10.38 42.19 -26.12
N LYS A 729 -11.04 42.75 -27.15
CA LYS A 729 -11.08 42.22 -28.54
C LYS A 729 -9.70 42.04 -29.21
N ALA A 730 -8.63 42.62 -28.66
CA ALA A 730 -7.28 42.57 -29.24
C ALA A 730 -6.60 41.19 -29.16
N SER A 731 -7.03 40.28 -28.27
CA SER A 731 -6.42 38.94 -28.12
C SER A 731 -6.93 37.89 -29.12
N LYS A 732 -7.97 38.20 -29.91
CA LYS A 732 -8.51 37.29 -30.93
C LYS A 732 -7.69 37.27 -32.24
N LYS A 733 -6.87 38.29 -32.52
CA LYS A 733 -6.13 38.40 -33.79
C LYS A 733 -4.89 37.50 -33.87
N SER A 734 -4.19 37.25 -32.76
CA SER A 734 -3.05 36.31 -32.76
C SER A 734 -3.48 34.85 -32.92
N THR A 735 -4.78 34.57 -32.80
CA THR A 735 -5.34 33.22 -32.86
C THR A 735 -5.72 32.78 -34.27
N GLU A 736 -6.00 33.69 -35.21
CA GLU A 736 -6.28 33.31 -36.61
C GLU A 736 -5.03 32.86 -37.37
N GLU A 737 -3.86 33.44 -37.07
CA GLU A 737 -2.59 32.99 -37.65
C GLU A 737 -2.12 31.65 -37.07
N ASN A 738 -2.39 31.38 -35.78
CA ASN A 738 -2.00 30.12 -35.14
C ASN A 738 -3.02 28.97 -35.31
N ARG A 739 -4.30 29.25 -35.58
CA ARG A 739 -5.31 28.20 -35.85
C ARG A 739 -5.12 27.51 -37.19
N LYS A 740 -4.46 28.15 -38.16
CA LYS A 740 -4.27 27.57 -39.51
C LYS A 740 -3.18 26.48 -39.60
N ARG A 741 -2.46 26.15 -38.52
CA ARG A 741 -1.33 25.19 -38.59
C ARG A 741 -1.51 23.81 -37.97
N ARG A 742 -2.68 23.45 -37.43
CA ARG A 742 -2.88 22.08 -36.90
C ARG A 742 -4.28 21.51 -37.17
N LYS A 743 -4.47 21.04 -38.40
CA LYS A 743 -5.38 19.94 -38.72
C LYS A 743 -4.76 19.13 -39.86
N GLY A 744 -3.91 18.18 -39.48
CA GLY A 744 -3.61 17.01 -40.31
C GLY A 744 -4.26 15.80 -39.63
N THR A 745 -4.77 14.87 -40.42
CA THR A 745 -5.22 13.56 -39.92
C THR A 745 -4.03 12.70 -39.52
N LEU A 746 -4.28 11.62 -38.76
CA LEU A 746 -3.23 10.70 -38.27
C LEU A 746 -2.34 10.16 -39.42
N ASP A 747 -2.92 10.02 -40.62
CA ASP A 747 -2.20 9.60 -41.83
C ASP A 747 -1.22 10.66 -42.37
N ASP A 748 -1.41 11.95 -42.06
CA ASP A 748 -0.48 13.02 -42.46
C ASP A 748 0.77 13.08 -41.57
N PHE A 749 0.74 12.37 -40.44
CA PHE A 749 1.88 12.27 -39.51
C PHE A 749 2.76 11.05 -39.81
N LEU A 750 2.26 10.08 -40.59
CA LEU A 750 2.93 8.80 -40.88
C LEU A 750 3.48 8.68 -42.31
N LYS A 751 3.51 9.76 -43.08
CA LYS A 751 4.34 9.92 -44.28
C LYS A 751 5.45 10.91 -43.99
#